data_AF-A0A2N2CVH2-F1
#
_entry.id   AF-A0A2N2CVH2-F1
#
_cell.length_a   1.000
_cell.length_b   1.000
_cell.length_c   1.000
_cell.angle_alpha   90.00
_cell.angle_beta   90.00
_cell.angle_gamma   90.00
#
_symmetry.space_group_name_H-M   'P 1'
#
loop_
_entity.id
_entity.type
_entity.pdbx_description
1 polymer ?
#
loop_
_entity_poly.entity_id
_entity_poly.type
_entity_poly.pdbx_seq_one_letter_code
_entity_poly.pdbx_strand_id
1 'polypeptide(L)'
;MQPTVCARCKKNMAVIFISKIENGETVNEGLCLKCARELHIKPVDDIMAKMGISDEDLDTITNEMSAVIGGTDASSEPENVDLPDDESGKTATFPYLNRLFGADSMFNPINSAFPQPPQPYENRSSKSDTKEPFVRNNAKLKFLNNYCINLTERASEGLLDNMIGREEELERVIQILNRRQKNNPCLIGEPGVGKTAIAEGLAQRINDGKVPYKLRDKEVMLLDLTALVAGTQFRGQFESRMKGLIEEIRKQGNIILVIDEVHNIVGAGDAEGSMNAANILKPALSRGEIQVIGATTFTEYRKHIEKDSALERRFQPVIVAEPSIEDSVKIIKGIAHYYEEYHGVAIPEEMSRRAVIMSERYITDRYLPDKAIDLIDEACSDVNLKSPSIERMSAITKELADLDKERELLLSDSGNDGNFARLAEIRSHCLQLTDEQMRLRAKGKPALTEENLARVIELWTKIPASSIREDEFEKLSELHSRLKAHIIGQDEAVDTICAAIKRNRIGLSAKHKPVSFIFVGSTGVGKTELVKRLAEDLFNTPESLIRLDMSEFMEKHSVSRIIGSPPGYVGYDEAGQLTEKIRRKPYSVVLFDEIEKAHPDVMNVLLQILDDGRITDAQGRTVNFENTVIIMTTNAGSDRRDGKVGFGGSVSDLGKDRAMKALKDFLRPEFINRIDEIVCFNSLSEENFRGIAKLMLEELRAAMTEKSVALTYDDALIEYLAKKSYSLTYGARNLRRLIQKEIEDAMATEIVDRFQGRVSRIVITTEDDKPKITAI
;
A
#
# COMPACT_ATOMS: atom_id res chain seq x y z
N MET A 1 46.41 13.52 2.36
CA MET A 1 47.66 13.94 1.68
C MET A 1 47.73 15.45 1.74
N GLN A 2 48.87 16.04 2.15
CA GLN A 2 49.05 17.50 2.06
C GLN A 2 49.00 17.95 0.58
N PRO A 3 48.38 19.09 0.24
CA PRO A 3 48.33 19.57 -1.13
C PRO A 3 49.74 19.92 -1.62
N THR A 4 50.28 19.14 -2.55
CA THR A 4 51.60 19.37 -3.13
C THR A 4 51.51 20.33 -4.32
N VAL A 5 52.32 21.39 -4.31
CA VAL A 5 52.49 22.28 -5.47
C VAL A 5 53.23 21.58 -6.60
N CYS A 6 52.94 21.98 -7.84
CA CYS A 6 53.57 21.45 -9.05
C CYS A 6 55.10 21.55 -8.96
N ALA A 7 55.79 20.42 -9.12
CA ALA A 7 57.25 20.33 -9.04
C ALA A 7 57.95 21.25 -10.06
N ARG A 8 57.30 21.48 -11.22
CA ARG A 8 57.86 22.26 -12.34
C ARG A 8 57.65 23.77 -12.21
N CYS A 9 56.41 24.24 -12.03
CA CYS A 9 56.14 25.68 -11.97
C CYS A 9 56.14 26.25 -10.54
N LYS A 10 56.03 25.39 -9.51
CA LYS A 10 55.93 25.73 -8.08
C LYS A 10 54.84 26.75 -7.70
N LYS A 11 53.93 27.07 -8.62
CA LYS A 11 52.86 28.06 -8.46
C LYS A 11 51.48 27.40 -8.37
N ASN A 12 51.22 26.45 -9.25
CA ASN A 12 49.90 25.81 -9.37
C ASN A 12 49.91 24.47 -8.63
N MET A 13 48.76 24.03 -8.13
CA MET A 13 48.62 22.75 -7.46
C MET A 13 48.91 21.58 -8.41
N ALA A 14 49.60 20.55 -7.93
CA ALA A 14 49.82 19.32 -8.69
C ALA A 14 48.53 18.51 -8.75
N VAL A 15 48.08 18.17 -9.97
CA VAL A 15 46.87 17.37 -10.21
C VAL A 15 47.23 16.02 -10.84
N ILE A 16 48.36 15.96 -11.55
CA ILE A 16 48.84 14.76 -12.24
C ILE A 16 50.15 14.34 -11.61
N PHE A 17 50.21 13.12 -11.12
CA PHE A 17 51.43 12.55 -10.54
C PHE A 17 52.03 11.55 -11.52
N ILE A 18 53.29 11.75 -11.87
CA ILE A 18 54.05 10.84 -12.73
C ILE A 18 55.21 10.24 -11.95
N SER A 19 55.52 8.99 -12.24
CA SER A 19 56.69 8.30 -11.70
C SER A 19 57.75 8.23 -12.80
N LYS A 20 58.92 8.84 -12.56
CA LYS A 20 60.06 8.79 -13.49
C LYS A 20 61.20 8.05 -12.83
N ILE A 21 61.90 7.21 -13.59
CA ILE A 21 63.09 6.49 -13.11
C ILE A 21 64.30 7.33 -13.47
N GLU A 22 65.01 7.86 -12.47
CA GLU A 22 66.29 8.55 -12.65
C GLU A 22 67.35 7.83 -11.81
N ASN A 23 68.50 7.53 -12.42
CA ASN A 23 69.62 6.80 -11.78
C ASN A 23 69.23 5.47 -11.10
N GLY A 24 68.19 4.79 -11.59
CA GLY A 24 67.75 3.49 -11.06
C GLY A 24 66.76 3.58 -9.89
N GLU A 25 66.37 4.77 -9.44
CA GLU A 25 65.35 4.98 -8.42
C GLU A 25 64.10 5.65 -9.02
N THR A 26 62.92 5.20 -8.59
CA THR A 26 61.63 5.78 -9.00
C THR A 26 61.33 7.04 -8.19
N VAL A 27 61.35 8.19 -8.84
CA VAL A 27 60.98 9.49 -8.27
C VAL A 27 59.56 9.85 -8.73
N ASN A 28 58.68 10.15 -7.77
CA ASN A 28 57.31 10.58 -8.05
C ASN A 28 57.24 12.10 -8.05
N GLU A 29 56.85 12.70 -9.17
CA GLU A 29 56.68 14.14 -9.33
C GLU A 29 55.23 14.50 -9.62
N GLY A 30 54.72 15.51 -8.92
CA GLY A 30 53.41 16.09 -9.17
C GLY A 30 53.50 17.29 -10.11
N LEU A 31 52.67 17.32 -11.16
CA LEU A 31 52.57 18.38 -12.16
C LEU A 31 51.15 18.98 -12.18
N CYS A 32 51.05 20.29 -12.41
CA CYS A 32 49.77 20.91 -12.73
C CYS A 32 49.37 20.60 -14.18
N LEU A 33 48.08 20.73 -14.50
CA LEU A 33 47.53 20.43 -15.83
C LEU A 33 48.27 21.17 -16.96
N LYS A 34 48.59 22.46 -16.74
CA LYS A 34 49.36 23.27 -17.71
C LYS A 34 50.77 22.71 -17.96
N CYS A 35 51.52 22.42 -16.89
CA CYS A 35 52.85 21.85 -17.02
C CYS A 35 52.85 20.43 -17.59
N ALA A 36 51.79 19.65 -17.36
CA ALA A 36 51.64 18.30 -17.89
C ALA A 36 51.36 18.31 -19.41
N ARG A 37 50.53 19.25 -19.89
CA ARG A 37 50.28 19.47 -21.33
C ARG A 37 51.51 20.00 -22.06
N GLU A 38 52.27 20.92 -21.46
CA GLU A 38 53.56 21.37 -22.04
C GLU A 38 54.61 20.25 -22.14
N LEU A 39 54.48 19.18 -21.34
CA LEU A 39 55.34 17.99 -21.41
C LEU A 39 54.82 16.94 -22.40
N HIS A 40 53.71 17.23 -23.12
CA HIS A 40 53.04 16.30 -24.03
C HIS A 40 52.80 14.93 -23.41
N ILE A 41 52.32 14.92 -22.17
CA ILE A 41 51.96 13.68 -21.49
C ILE A 41 50.69 13.17 -22.18
N LYS A 42 50.85 12.21 -23.10
CA LYS A 42 49.80 11.68 -24.00
C LYS A 42 48.41 11.51 -23.35
N PRO A 43 48.27 10.88 -22.15
CA PRO A 43 46.97 10.76 -21.50
C PRO A 43 46.25 12.09 -21.25
N VAL A 44 47.00 13.16 -20.96
CA VAL A 44 46.46 14.49 -20.66
C VAL A 44 46.04 15.18 -21.95
N ASP A 45 46.87 15.10 -23.00
CA ASP A 45 46.56 15.65 -24.32
C ASP A 45 45.31 14.98 -24.91
N ASP A 46 45.19 13.66 -24.76
CA ASP A 46 44.03 12.88 -25.25
C ASP A 46 42.73 13.20 -24.51
N ILE A 47 42.80 13.42 -23.18
CA ILE A 47 41.64 13.84 -22.38
C ILE A 47 41.19 15.25 -22.80
N MET A 48 42.14 16.16 -23.03
CA MET A 48 41.83 17.53 -23.42
C MET A 48 41.24 17.63 -24.82
N ALA A 49 41.77 16.86 -25.77
CA ALA A 49 41.21 16.76 -27.12
C ALA A 49 39.79 16.19 -27.12
N LYS A 50 39.50 15.18 -26.27
CA LYS A 50 38.15 14.61 -26.13
C LYS A 50 37.15 15.54 -25.45
N MET A 51 37.60 16.36 -24.50
CA MET A 51 36.77 17.30 -23.77
C MET A 51 36.58 18.63 -24.51
N GLY A 52 37.33 18.90 -25.58
CA GLY A 52 37.24 20.13 -26.36
C GLY A 52 37.72 21.39 -25.62
N ILE A 53 38.54 21.23 -24.58
CA ILE A 53 39.01 22.33 -23.72
C ILE A 53 40.15 23.08 -24.43
N SER A 54 39.95 24.37 -24.67
CA SER A 54 40.97 25.23 -25.29
C SER A 54 42.07 25.62 -24.28
N ASP A 55 43.21 26.14 -24.77
CA ASP A 55 44.29 26.58 -23.88
C ASP A 55 43.88 27.77 -22.99
N GLU A 56 42.92 28.59 -23.42
CA GLU A 56 42.40 29.73 -22.67
C GLU A 56 41.49 29.28 -21.50
N ASP A 57 40.68 28.24 -21.72
CA ASP A 57 39.83 27.63 -20.68
C ASP A 57 40.67 27.01 -19.55
N LEU A 58 41.85 26.50 -19.91
CA LEU A 58 42.79 25.83 -19.03
C LEU A 58 43.39 26.78 -17.98
N ASP A 59 43.72 28.00 -18.41
CA ASP A 59 44.20 29.06 -17.52
C ASP A 59 43.09 29.54 -16.58
N THR A 60 41.85 29.58 -17.07
CA THR A 60 40.68 29.97 -16.27
C THR A 60 40.40 28.96 -15.16
N ILE A 61 40.36 27.66 -15.50
CA ILE A 61 40.15 26.56 -14.54
C ILE A 61 41.27 26.48 -13.50
N THR A 62 42.52 26.68 -13.91
CA THR A 62 43.68 26.61 -13.01
C THR A 62 43.70 27.77 -12.00
N ASN A 63 43.27 28.96 -12.44
CA ASN A 63 43.17 30.14 -11.58
C ASN A 63 41.99 30.02 -10.60
N GLU A 64 40.82 29.54 -11.04
CA GLU A 64 39.67 29.30 -10.18
C GLU A 64 39.95 28.25 -9.09
N MET A 65 40.60 27.14 -9.44
CA MET A 65 41.00 26.12 -8.46
C MET A 65 42.00 26.65 -7.42
N SER A 66 42.87 27.59 -7.80
CA SER A 66 43.84 28.19 -6.88
C SER A 66 43.17 29.21 -5.93
N ALA A 67 42.17 29.96 -6.41
CA ALA A 67 41.43 30.94 -5.62
C ALA A 67 40.53 30.32 -4.52
N VAL A 68 39.93 29.15 -4.81
CA VAL A 68 39.05 28.44 -3.85
C VAL A 68 39.82 27.88 -2.65
N ILE A 69 41.12 27.60 -2.79
CA ILE A 69 41.95 26.98 -1.74
C ILE A 69 42.88 28.00 -1.08
N GLY A 70 43.23 29.10 -1.76
CA GLY A 70 44.07 30.18 -1.23
C GLY A 70 43.37 31.18 -0.29
N GLY A 71 42.10 30.96 0.07
CA GLY A 71 41.28 31.89 0.87
C GLY A 71 41.36 31.71 2.39
N THR A 72 42.25 30.87 2.93
CA THR A 72 42.40 30.68 4.37
C THR A 72 43.70 31.30 4.88
N ASP A 73 43.65 32.60 5.15
CA ASP A 73 44.63 33.29 6.00
C ASP A 73 43.92 33.82 7.27
N ALA A 74 44.43 33.33 8.40
CA ALA A 74 44.48 33.87 9.76
C ALA A 74 43.27 34.59 10.41
N SER A 75 42.97 34.09 11.62
CA SER A 75 42.45 34.80 12.82
C SER A 75 40.96 35.15 12.89
N SER A 76 40.17 34.29 13.56
CA SER A 76 39.30 34.64 14.71
C SER A 76 38.35 33.48 15.06
N GLU A 77 38.45 32.98 16.30
CA GLU A 77 37.36 32.31 17.04
C GLU A 77 36.22 33.32 17.30
N PRO A 78 34.93 32.94 17.53
CA PRO A 78 34.56 31.96 18.57
C PRO A 78 33.22 31.17 18.46
N GLU A 79 33.08 30.29 19.47
CA GLU A 79 31.88 29.92 20.24
C GLU A 79 31.03 28.67 19.92
N ASN A 80 30.84 27.92 21.00
CA ASN A 80 30.32 26.55 21.14
C ASN A 80 28.80 26.47 21.01
N VAL A 81 28.32 25.47 20.26
CA VAL A 81 26.99 24.88 20.44
C VAL A 81 27.14 23.36 20.35
N ASP A 82 26.80 22.68 21.44
CA ASP A 82 26.88 21.21 21.61
C ASP A 82 25.88 20.48 20.68
N LEU A 83 26.38 19.52 19.90
CA LEU A 83 25.62 18.47 19.20
C LEU A 83 26.36 17.13 19.39
N PRO A 84 25.65 15.99 19.51
CA PRO A 84 26.25 14.73 19.95
C PRO A 84 27.13 14.09 18.86
N ASP A 85 28.30 13.62 19.29
CA ASP A 85 29.29 12.84 18.53
C ASP A 85 28.72 11.49 18.08
N ASP A 86 28.66 11.27 16.76
CA ASP A 86 29.13 10.04 16.10
C ASP A 86 28.90 10.14 14.58
N GLU A 87 29.88 10.66 13.83
CA GLU A 87 30.19 10.20 12.48
C GLU A 87 31.54 10.78 12.02
N SER A 88 32.58 9.96 12.13
CA SER A 88 33.92 10.26 11.62
C SER A 88 33.93 10.26 10.08
N GLY A 89 34.37 11.37 9.49
CA GLY A 89 35.12 11.37 8.23
C GLY A 89 34.31 11.28 6.94
N LYS A 90 33.59 12.34 6.57
CA LYS A 90 33.15 12.58 5.18
C LYS A 90 33.96 13.72 4.58
N THR A 91 34.93 13.37 3.73
CA THR A 91 35.54 14.29 2.77
C THR A 91 34.47 14.83 1.83
N ALA A 92 34.37 16.16 1.71
CA ALA A 92 33.51 16.82 0.74
C ALA A 92 33.90 16.39 -0.68
N THR A 93 33.07 15.55 -1.30
CA THR A 93 33.26 15.07 -2.67
C THR A 93 32.55 16.04 -3.61
N PHE A 94 33.33 16.82 -4.35
CA PHE A 94 32.79 17.68 -5.40
C PHE A 94 32.26 16.82 -6.58
N PRO A 95 31.11 17.16 -7.19
CA PRO A 95 30.36 16.29 -8.12
C PRO A 95 31.01 16.09 -9.51
N TYR A 96 32.21 16.64 -9.75
CA TYR A 96 32.81 16.74 -11.08
C TYR A 96 33.69 15.53 -11.44
N LEU A 97 34.17 14.75 -10.46
CA LEU A 97 35.11 13.64 -10.68
C LEU A 97 34.46 12.27 -10.98
N ASN A 98 33.15 12.11 -10.78
CA ASN A 98 32.45 10.87 -11.11
C ASN A 98 32.02 10.76 -12.59
N ARG A 99 32.24 11.79 -13.41
CA ARG A 99 31.98 11.74 -14.86
C ARG A 99 33.19 11.36 -15.71
N LEU A 100 34.36 11.14 -15.10
CA LEU A 100 35.63 10.92 -15.81
C LEU A 100 36.19 9.49 -15.73
N PHE A 101 35.71 8.63 -14.82
CA PHE A 101 36.20 7.26 -14.64
C PHE A 101 35.14 6.19 -14.92
N GLY A 102 34.38 6.35 -16.00
CA GLY A 102 33.36 5.39 -16.44
C GLY A 102 33.40 5.14 -17.94
N ALA A 103 34.46 4.52 -18.45
CA ALA A 103 34.49 3.90 -19.79
C ALA A 103 35.67 2.91 -19.95
N ASP A 104 35.30 1.62 -20.07
CA ASP A 104 35.96 0.45 -20.65
C ASP A 104 37.49 0.25 -20.66
N SER A 105 37.89 -0.85 -20.02
CA SER A 105 39.16 -1.55 -20.16
C SER A 105 39.24 -2.35 -21.46
N MET A 106 39.95 -1.80 -22.45
CA MET A 106 40.69 -2.59 -23.43
C MET A 106 42.16 -2.73 -22.98
N PHE A 107 42.77 -3.87 -23.34
CA PHE A 107 44.17 -4.30 -23.17
C PHE A 107 44.47 -5.30 -22.03
N ASN A 108 44.55 -6.57 -22.44
CA ASN A 108 45.32 -7.65 -21.82
C ASN A 108 46.66 -7.76 -22.61
N PRO A 109 47.84 -7.96 -21.99
CA PRO A 109 49.09 -8.06 -22.75
C PRO A 109 49.34 -9.47 -23.31
N ILE A 110 49.95 -9.45 -24.49
CA ILE A 110 50.44 -10.57 -25.29
C ILE A 110 51.67 -11.21 -24.61
N ASN A 111 51.73 -12.55 -24.56
CA ASN A 111 52.98 -13.29 -24.45
C ASN A 111 53.07 -14.30 -25.59
N SER A 112 54.23 -14.31 -26.25
CA SER A 112 54.56 -14.99 -27.49
C SER A 112 55.13 -16.41 -27.25
N ALA A 113 54.72 -17.37 -28.08
CA ALA A 113 55.48 -18.60 -28.34
C ALA A 113 55.25 -19.06 -29.79
N PHE A 114 56.34 -19.36 -30.49
CA PHE A 114 56.45 -19.63 -31.94
C PHE A 114 55.81 -20.98 -32.38
N PRO A 115 55.50 -21.14 -33.69
CA PRO A 115 54.74 -22.27 -34.23
C PRO A 115 55.60 -23.45 -34.70
N GLN A 116 55.04 -24.67 -34.69
CA GLN A 116 55.54 -25.83 -35.43
C GLN A 116 54.49 -26.35 -36.44
N PRO A 117 54.92 -26.97 -37.57
CA PRO A 117 54.08 -27.21 -38.75
C PRO A 117 53.32 -28.56 -38.72
N PRO A 118 52.34 -28.78 -39.63
CA PRO A 118 51.33 -29.84 -39.51
C PRO A 118 51.73 -31.15 -40.19
N GLN A 119 51.28 -32.29 -39.64
CA GLN A 119 51.38 -33.62 -40.26
C GLN A 119 50.24 -34.55 -39.76
N PRO A 120 49.89 -35.63 -40.50
CA PRO A 120 48.61 -35.70 -41.21
C PRO A 120 47.62 -36.76 -40.70
N TYR A 121 46.42 -36.69 -41.26
CA TYR A 121 45.33 -37.68 -41.26
C TYR A 121 45.75 -39.15 -41.14
N GLU A 122 45.15 -39.86 -40.19
CA GLU A 122 44.87 -41.29 -40.32
C GLU A 122 43.39 -41.58 -40.04
N ASN A 123 42.80 -42.31 -40.98
CA ASN A 123 41.42 -42.73 -41.00
C ASN A 123 41.45 -44.26 -40.88
N ARG A 124 40.81 -44.86 -39.85
CA ARG A 124 40.52 -46.31 -39.81
C ARG A 124 39.32 -46.64 -38.91
N SER A 125 38.17 -46.69 -39.58
CA SER A 125 37.16 -47.77 -39.58
C SER A 125 36.75 -48.45 -38.25
N SER A 126 35.51 -48.14 -37.86
CA SER A 126 34.38 -49.06 -37.56
C SER A 126 34.58 -50.25 -36.60
N LYS A 127 33.95 -50.14 -35.43
CA LYS A 127 33.15 -51.24 -34.83
C LYS A 127 31.86 -50.69 -34.21
N SER A 128 30.73 -51.15 -34.75
CA SER A 128 29.41 -51.23 -34.11
C SER A 128 29.48 -52.28 -32.97
N ASP A 129 28.60 -52.43 -31.99
CA ASP A 129 27.26 -51.95 -31.64
C ASP A 129 27.14 -52.18 -30.12
N THR A 130 26.46 -51.29 -29.40
CA THR A 130 25.38 -51.59 -28.41
C THR A 130 25.13 -50.33 -27.57
N LYS A 131 23.94 -49.74 -27.74
CA LYS A 131 23.40 -48.71 -26.85
C LYS A 131 23.00 -49.36 -25.53
N GLU A 132 23.73 -49.07 -24.46
CA GLU A 132 23.25 -49.26 -23.10
C GLU A 132 22.34 -48.08 -22.68
N PRO A 133 21.34 -48.32 -21.81
CA PRO A 133 20.47 -47.26 -21.33
C PRO A 133 21.26 -46.30 -20.42
N PHE A 134 20.93 -45.00 -20.51
CA PHE A 134 21.47 -43.95 -19.65
C PHE A 134 21.18 -44.28 -18.18
N VAL A 135 22.17 -44.81 -17.46
CA VAL A 135 22.13 -44.95 -16.01
C VAL A 135 22.30 -43.55 -15.41
N ARG A 136 21.29 -43.07 -14.68
CA ARG A 136 21.34 -41.81 -13.91
C ARG A 136 22.50 -41.86 -12.92
N ASN A 137 23.58 -41.15 -13.23
CA ASN A 137 24.61 -40.84 -12.24
C ASN A 137 24.02 -39.80 -11.27
N ASN A 138 23.63 -40.25 -10.07
CA ASN A 138 23.35 -39.39 -8.91
C ASN A 138 24.66 -38.76 -8.40
N ALA A 139 25.27 -37.88 -9.19
CA ALA A 139 26.18 -36.89 -8.63
C ALA A 139 25.32 -35.97 -7.73
N LYS A 140 25.64 -35.88 -6.43
CA LYS A 140 24.94 -35.00 -5.50
C LYS A 140 24.94 -33.57 -6.06
N LEU A 141 23.79 -33.12 -6.57
CA LEU A 141 23.60 -31.76 -7.08
C LEU A 141 23.64 -30.83 -5.86
N LYS A 142 24.67 -30.01 -5.77
CA LYS A 142 24.95 -29.23 -4.56
C LYS A 142 24.14 -27.94 -4.56
N PHE A 143 23.98 -27.30 -5.72
CA PHE A 143 23.29 -26.02 -5.81
C PHE A 143 21.78 -26.20 -5.98
N LEU A 144 21.35 -27.10 -6.87
CA LEU A 144 19.92 -27.34 -7.10
C LEU A 144 19.19 -27.81 -5.84
N ASN A 145 19.77 -28.73 -5.06
CA ASN A 145 19.11 -29.26 -3.87
C ASN A 145 19.09 -28.25 -2.69
N ASN A 146 20.02 -27.29 -2.67
CA ASN A 146 20.14 -26.33 -1.57
C ASN A 146 19.38 -25.02 -1.83
N TYR A 147 19.19 -24.65 -3.10
CA TYR A 147 18.68 -23.34 -3.49
C TYR A 147 17.43 -23.42 -4.38
N CYS A 148 16.95 -24.63 -4.68
CA CYS A 148 15.72 -24.81 -5.45
C CYS A 148 14.81 -25.84 -4.79
N ILE A 149 13.51 -25.65 -4.99
CA ILE A 149 12.46 -26.58 -4.57
C ILE A 149 12.01 -27.34 -5.82
N ASN A 150 12.03 -28.67 -5.77
CA ASN A 150 11.61 -29.51 -6.88
C ASN A 150 10.08 -29.63 -6.93
N LEU A 151 9.44 -28.88 -7.84
CA LEU A 151 7.99 -28.93 -8.00
C LEU A 151 7.54 -30.25 -8.63
N THR A 152 8.37 -30.88 -9.45
CA THR A 152 8.00 -32.16 -10.11
C THR A 152 8.01 -33.32 -9.11
N GLU A 153 8.92 -33.28 -8.14
CA GLU A 153 8.94 -34.22 -7.01
C GLU A 153 7.75 -34.00 -6.09
N ARG A 154 7.44 -32.76 -5.70
CA ARG A 154 6.22 -32.46 -4.93
C ARG A 154 4.94 -32.90 -5.65
N ALA A 155 4.90 -32.79 -6.97
CA ALA A 155 3.78 -33.28 -7.78
C ALA A 155 3.63 -34.80 -7.70
N SER A 156 4.74 -35.55 -7.75
CA SER A 156 4.72 -37.02 -7.67
C SER A 156 4.35 -37.52 -6.29
N GLU A 157 4.65 -36.75 -5.24
CA GLU A 157 4.25 -37.00 -3.85
C GLU A 157 2.80 -36.57 -3.54
N GLY A 158 2.11 -35.90 -4.49
CA GLY A 158 0.75 -35.41 -4.27
C GLY A 158 0.66 -34.20 -3.33
N LEU A 159 1.75 -33.45 -3.16
CA LEU A 159 1.87 -32.29 -2.28
C LEU A 159 1.58 -30.94 -2.96
N LEU A 160 1.13 -30.97 -4.22
CA LEU A 160 0.75 -29.78 -4.98
C LEU A 160 -0.76 -29.72 -5.15
N ASP A 161 -1.31 -28.51 -5.05
CA ASP A 161 -2.75 -28.25 -5.20
C ASP A 161 -3.18 -28.42 -6.65
N ASN A 162 -4.40 -28.91 -6.85
CA ASN A 162 -4.96 -28.99 -8.20
C ASN A 162 -5.13 -27.58 -8.78
N MET A 163 -4.53 -27.34 -9.95
CA MET A 163 -4.79 -26.12 -10.71
C MET A 163 -6.27 -26.06 -11.13
N ILE A 164 -6.90 -24.91 -10.91
CA ILE A 164 -8.30 -24.65 -11.30
C ILE A 164 -8.37 -23.38 -12.17
N GLY A 165 -8.96 -23.50 -13.36
CA GLY A 165 -9.36 -22.33 -14.18
C GLY A 165 -8.21 -21.57 -14.85
N ARG A 166 -7.04 -22.20 -15.00
CA ARG A 166 -5.82 -21.64 -15.62
C ARG A 166 -5.32 -22.48 -16.80
N GLU A 167 -6.22 -23.24 -17.43
CA GLU A 167 -5.86 -24.20 -18.47
C GLU A 167 -5.32 -23.53 -19.73
N GLU A 168 -5.88 -22.37 -20.11
CA GLU A 168 -5.47 -21.60 -21.29
C GLU A 168 -4.06 -21.02 -21.10
N GLU A 169 -3.78 -20.42 -19.95
CA GLU A 169 -2.46 -19.87 -19.62
C GLU A 169 -1.42 -20.98 -19.54
N LEU A 170 -1.77 -22.13 -18.95
CA LEU A 170 -0.88 -23.29 -18.89
C LEU A 170 -0.59 -23.87 -20.28
N GLU A 171 -1.60 -23.99 -21.14
CA GLU A 171 -1.40 -24.42 -22.52
C GLU A 171 -0.50 -23.44 -23.29
N ARG A 172 -0.67 -22.14 -23.05
CA ARG A 172 0.20 -21.10 -23.61
C ARG A 172 1.64 -21.24 -23.12
N VAL A 173 1.87 -21.52 -21.84
CA VAL A 173 3.21 -21.78 -21.28
C VAL A 173 3.85 -23.00 -21.94
N ILE A 174 3.13 -24.10 -22.08
CA ILE A 174 3.60 -25.32 -22.75
C ILE A 174 3.94 -25.03 -24.22
N GLN A 175 3.08 -24.27 -24.91
CA GLN A 175 3.30 -23.85 -26.30
C GLN A 175 4.61 -23.07 -26.42
N ILE A 176 4.87 -22.12 -25.51
CA ILE A 176 6.08 -21.30 -25.50
C ILE A 176 7.32 -22.15 -25.24
N LEU A 177 7.30 -23.02 -24.22
CA LEU A 177 8.42 -23.89 -23.87
C LEU A 177 8.82 -24.85 -25.00
N ASN A 178 7.88 -25.23 -25.86
CA ASN A 178 8.12 -26.10 -27.02
C ASN A 178 8.69 -25.35 -28.26
N ARG A 179 8.78 -24.01 -28.23
CA ARG A 179 9.35 -23.22 -29.33
C ARG A 179 10.88 -23.37 -29.40
N ARG A 180 11.43 -23.12 -30.60
CA ARG A 180 12.89 -23.07 -30.82
C ARG A 180 13.53 -21.74 -30.40
N GLN A 181 12.78 -20.64 -30.53
CA GLN A 181 13.20 -19.29 -30.17
C GLN A 181 12.09 -18.64 -29.34
N LYS A 182 12.46 -17.71 -28.44
CA LYS A 182 11.53 -17.13 -27.45
C LYS A 182 10.78 -18.21 -26.66
N ASN A 183 11.55 -19.13 -26.10
CA ASN A 183 11.06 -20.31 -25.40
C ASN A 183 11.07 -20.17 -23.87
N ASN A 184 11.19 -18.93 -23.37
CA ASN A 184 11.06 -18.63 -21.94
C ASN A 184 9.74 -17.86 -21.73
N PRO A 185 8.71 -18.46 -21.16
CA PRO A 185 7.49 -17.74 -20.81
C PRO A 185 7.76 -16.77 -19.66
N CYS A 186 7.16 -15.59 -19.73
CA CYS A 186 7.11 -14.64 -18.63
C CYS A 186 5.64 -14.43 -18.23
N LEU A 187 5.26 -14.93 -17.05
CA LEU A 187 3.95 -14.74 -16.45
C LEU A 187 3.84 -13.32 -15.90
N ILE A 188 2.96 -12.53 -16.49
CA ILE A 188 2.75 -11.12 -16.15
C ILE A 188 1.35 -10.96 -15.59
N GLY A 189 1.27 -10.52 -14.34
CA GLY A 189 0.01 -10.27 -13.65
C GLY A 189 0.27 -9.60 -12.32
N GLU A 190 -0.79 -9.10 -11.70
CA GLU A 190 -0.70 -8.48 -10.37
C GLU A 190 -0.29 -9.51 -9.29
N PRO A 191 0.22 -9.10 -8.13
CA PRO A 191 0.46 -10.00 -7.00
C PRO A 191 -0.82 -10.72 -6.58
N GLY A 192 -0.72 -11.96 -6.12
CA GLY A 192 -1.86 -12.73 -5.61
C GLY A 192 -2.72 -13.44 -6.68
N VAL A 193 -2.61 -13.12 -7.97
CA VAL A 193 -3.47 -13.76 -9.01
C VAL A 193 -3.18 -15.25 -9.27
N GLY A 194 -2.17 -15.86 -8.61
CA GLY A 194 -1.83 -17.27 -8.78
C GLY A 194 -0.82 -17.56 -9.90
N LYS A 195 0.20 -16.72 -10.08
CA LYS A 195 1.28 -16.96 -11.06
C LYS A 195 2.06 -18.26 -10.77
N THR A 196 2.38 -18.51 -9.51
CA THR A 196 3.11 -19.72 -9.06
C THR A 196 2.30 -21.00 -9.30
N ALA A 197 0.97 -20.94 -9.15
CA ALA A 197 0.08 -22.07 -9.43
C ALA A 197 0.16 -22.55 -10.90
N ILE A 198 0.51 -21.68 -11.85
CA ILE A 198 0.74 -22.07 -13.25
C ILE A 198 2.00 -22.92 -13.40
N ALA A 199 3.05 -22.59 -12.65
CA ALA A 199 4.28 -23.37 -12.63
C ALA A 199 4.08 -24.75 -11.97
N GLU A 200 3.30 -24.79 -10.89
CA GLU A 200 2.91 -26.04 -10.22
C GLU A 200 2.03 -26.92 -11.12
N GLY A 201 1.04 -26.34 -11.82
CA GLY A 201 0.22 -27.08 -12.77
C GLY A 201 1.03 -27.62 -13.97
N LEU A 202 2.11 -26.93 -14.37
CA LEU A 202 3.06 -27.48 -15.35
C LEU A 202 3.76 -28.72 -14.80
N ALA A 203 4.24 -28.68 -13.55
CA ALA A 203 4.88 -29.82 -12.90
C ALA A 203 3.93 -31.03 -12.79
N GLN A 204 2.67 -30.79 -12.42
CA GLN A 204 1.63 -31.82 -12.41
C GLN A 204 1.38 -32.43 -13.80
N ARG A 205 1.26 -31.61 -14.85
CA ARG A 205 1.07 -32.12 -16.23
C ARG A 205 2.26 -32.93 -16.73
N ILE A 206 3.49 -32.55 -16.33
CA ILE A 206 4.69 -33.31 -16.64
C ILE A 206 4.65 -34.67 -15.95
N ASN A 207 4.35 -34.71 -14.65
CA ASN A 207 4.21 -35.95 -13.88
C ASN A 207 3.12 -36.88 -14.44
N ASP A 208 1.99 -36.32 -14.86
CA ASP A 208 0.89 -37.05 -15.51
C ASP A 208 1.20 -37.51 -16.95
N GLY A 209 2.33 -37.09 -17.53
CA GLY A 209 2.66 -37.35 -18.93
C GLY A 209 1.76 -36.62 -19.95
N LYS A 210 0.94 -35.66 -19.49
CA LYS A 210 0.02 -34.82 -20.29
C LYS A 210 0.73 -33.63 -20.96
N VAL A 211 1.97 -33.82 -21.37
CA VAL A 211 2.78 -32.82 -22.07
C VAL A 211 3.37 -33.39 -23.37
N PRO A 212 3.71 -32.53 -24.35
CA PRO A 212 4.42 -32.96 -25.56
C PRO A 212 5.71 -33.72 -25.24
N TYR A 213 6.10 -34.64 -26.13
CA TYR A 213 7.25 -35.54 -25.93
C TYR A 213 8.52 -34.82 -25.44
N LYS A 214 8.84 -33.63 -25.96
CA LYS A 214 10.03 -32.86 -25.58
C LYS A 214 10.07 -32.38 -24.12
N LEU A 215 8.91 -32.32 -23.46
CA LEU A 215 8.76 -31.82 -22.09
C LEU A 215 8.56 -32.95 -21.07
N ARG A 216 8.41 -34.22 -21.51
CA ARG A 216 8.13 -35.34 -20.61
C ARG A 216 9.25 -35.63 -19.63
N ASP A 217 10.50 -35.53 -20.08
CA ASP A 217 11.68 -35.81 -19.25
C ASP A 217 12.20 -34.56 -18.52
N LYS A 218 11.45 -33.45 -18.57
CA LYS A 218 11.84 -32.19 -17.95
C LYS A 218 11.46 -32.16 -16.48
N GLU A 219 12.26 -31.49 -15.66
CA GLU A 219 11.98 -31.25 -14.24
C GLU A 219 11.81 -29.75 -13.99
N VAL A 220 10.76 -29.38 -13.26
CA VAL A 220 10.44 -28.00 -12.91
C VAL A 220 10.97 -27.70 -11.50
N MET A 221 11.86 -26.71 -11.40
CA MET A 221 12.54 -26.32 -10.17
C MET A 221 12.25 -24.86 -9.86
N LEU A 222 11.70 -24.57 -8.66
CA LEU A 222 11.46 -23.21 -8.18
C LEU A 222 12.71 -22.67 -7.48
N LEU A 223 13.16 -21.48 -7.87
CA LEU A 223 14.31 -20.81 -7.27
C LEU A 223 13.94 -20.15 -5.94
N ASP A 224 14.64 -20.50 -4.87
CA ASP A 224 14.55 -19.79 -3.59
C ASP A 224 15.63 -18.69 -3.50
N LEU A 225 15.20 -17.45 -3.76
CA LEU A 225 16.06 -16.29 -3.64
C LEU A 225 16.53 -16.06 -2.20
N THR A 226 15.71 -16.35 -1.20
CA THR A 226 16.06 -16.14 0.20
C THR A 226 17.20 -17.07 0.63
N ALA A 227 17.15 -18.35 0.24
CA ALA A 227 18.21 -19.32 0.48
C ALA A 227 19.52 -18.94 -0.24
N LEU A 228 19.43 -18.39 -1.46
CA LEU A 228 20.61 -17.94 -2.21
C LEU A 228 21.34 -16.79 -1.52
N VAL A 229 20.60 -15.86 -0.92
CA VAL A 229 21.12 -14.68 -0.23
C VAL A 229 21.58 -15.02 1.19
N ALA A 230 20.89 -15.94 1.85
CA ALA A 230 21.19 -16.37 3.21
C ALA A 230 22.66 -16.79 3.37
N GLY A 231 23.36 -16.18 4.32
CA GLY A 231 24.77 -16.47 4.58
C GLY A 231 25.73 -15.98 3.50
N THR A 232 25.32 -15.06 2.62
CA THR A 232 26.25 -14.26 1.80
C THR A 232 26.59 -12.96 2.52
N GLN A 233 27.88 -12.69 2.70
CA GLN A 233 28.35 -11.42 3.28
C GLN A 233 28.78 -10.42 2.21
N PHE A 234 29.16 -10.93 1.04
CA PHE A 234 29.67 -10.14 -0.08
C PHE A 234 28.93 -10.51 -1.35
N ARG A 235 28.65 -9.50 -2.20
CA ARG A 235 28.01 -9.67 -3.51
C ARG A 235 28.65 -10.76 -4.38
N GLY A 236 29.97 -10.88 -4.35
CA GLY A 236 30.70 -11.90 -5.12
C GLY A 236 30.36 -13.35 -4.73
N GLN A 237 29.95 -13.60 -3.47
CA GLN A 237 29.54 -14.93 -3.02
C GLN A 237 28.18 -15.31 -3.61
N PHE A 238 27.24 -14.37 -3.65
CA PHE A 238 25.95 -14.55 -4.31
C PHE A 238 26.13 -14.84 -5.81
N GLU A 239 26.98 -14.06 -6.49
CA GLU A 239 27.29 -14.27 -7.91
C GLU A 239 27.94 -15.65 -8.17
N SER A 240 28.82 -16.11 -7.28
CA SER A 240 29.43 -17.44 -7.35
C SER A 240 28.39 -18.56 -7.20
N ARG A 241 27.44 -18.42 -6.26
CA ARG A 241 26.33 -19.37 -6.09
C ARG A 241 25.44 -19.43 -7.33
N MET A 242 25.09 -18.28 -7.91
CA MET A 242 24.30 -18.21 -9.14
C MET A 242 25.02 -18.84 -10.34
N LYS A 243 26.33 -18.59 -10.49
CA LYS A 243 27.14 -19.25 -11.52
C LYS A 243 27.15 -20.77 -11.36
N GLY A 244 27.36 -21.25 -10.13
CA GLY A 244 27.31 -22.69 -9.81
C GLY A 244 25.97 -23.33 -10.15
N LEU A 245 24.87 -22.66 -9.80
CA LEU A 245 23.51 -23.10 -10.12
C LEU A 245 23.28 -23.22 -11.64
N ILE A 246 23.65 -22.19 -12.41
CA ILE A 246 23.48 -22.18 -13.87
C ILE A 246 24.33 -23.28 -14.53
N GLU A 247 25.54 -23.52 -14.04
CA GLU A 247 26.37 -24.63 -14.53
C GLU A 247 25.76 -26.00 -14.25
N GLU A 248 25.15 -26.23 -13.09
CA GLU A 248 24.43 -27.47 -12.79
C GLU A 248 23.21 -27.64 -13.72
N ILE A 249 22.42 -26.59 -13.91
CA ILE A 249 21.26 -26.59 -14.83
C ILE A 249 21.72 -26.93 -16.25
N ARG A 250 22.81 -26.33 -16.73
CA ARG A 250 23.37 -26.58 -18.06
C ARG A 250 23.85 -28.02 -18.22
N LYS A 251 24.46 -28.60 -17.17
CA LYS A 251 24.96 -29.99 -17.19
C LYS A 251 23.82 -31.00 -17.25
N GLN A 252 22.72 -30.74 -16.54
CA GLN A 252 21.54 -31.61 -16.54
C GLN A 252 20.75 -31.50 -17.85
N GLY A 253 20.53 -30.29 -18.37
CA GLY A 253 19.87 -30.05 -19.66
C GLY A 253 18.36 -30.34 -19.69
N ASN A 254 17.82 -31.01 -18.67
CA ASN A 254 16.40 -31.32 -18.54
C ASN A 254 15.66 -30.43 -17.52
N ILE A 255 16.29 -29.39 -17.00
CA ILE A 255 15.68 -28.53 -15.96
C ILE A 255 14.98 -27.31 -16.60
N ILE A 256 13.79 -26.98 -16.07
CA ILE A 256 13.06 -25.74 -16.27
C ILE A 256 13.10 -24.97 -14.94
N LEU A 257 13.76 -23.82 -14.94
CA LEU A 257 13.89 -23.00 -13.74
C LEU A 257 12.73 -22.00 -13.65
N VAL A 258 12.01 -22.00 -12.53
CA VAL A 258 10.98 -21.01 -12.22
C VAL A 258 11.59 -19.94 -11.34
N ILE A 259 11.45 -18.69 -11.73
CA ILE A 259 11.96 -17.53 -11.00
C ILE A 259 10.78 -16.62 -10.71
N ASP A 260 10.37 -16.60 -9.44
CA ASP A 260 9.46 -15.58 -8.94
C ASP A 260 10.18 -14.23 -8.84
N GLU A 261 9.46 -13.17 -9.14
CA GLU A 261 9.99 -11.80 -9.18
C GLU A 261 11.27 -11.68 -10.02
N VAL A 262 11.22 -12.18 -11.27
CA VAL A 262 12.40 -12.25 -12.15
C VAL A 262 13.09 -10.90 -12.38
N HIS A 263 12.38 -9.78 -12.19
CA HIS A 263 12.95 -8.44 -12.24
C HIS A 263 14.01 -8.19 -11.15
N ASN A 264 13.92 -8.82 -9.97
CA ASN A 264 14.89 -8.66 -8.88
C ASN A 264 16.30 -9.14 -9.27
N ILE A 265 16.37 -10.17 -10.12
CA ILE A 265 17.65 -10.71 -10.57
C ILE A 265 18.16 -9.94 -11.80
N VAL A 266 17.25 -9.37 -12.58
CA VAL A 266 17.50 -8.90 -13.94
C VAL A 266 17.56 -7.37 -14.05
N GLY A 267 17.11 -6.65 -13.02
CA GLY A 267 17.09 -5.19 -12.92
C GLY A 267 18.43 -4.55 -13.32
N ALA A 268 18.34 -3.54 -14.19
CA ALA A 268 19.48 -2.78 -14.65
C ALA A 268 19.66 -1.55 -13.77
N GLY A 269 20.54 -1.63 -12.75
CA GLY A 269 21.35 -0.47 -12.36
C GLY A 269 20.76 0.57 -11.40
N ASP A 270 19.80 0.23 -10.53
CA ASP A 270 19.48 1.14 -9.41
C ASP A 270 20.58 1.06 -8.34
N ALA A 271 21.13 2.24 -8.00
CA ALA A 271 22.35 2.44 -7.21
C ALA A 271 22.19 2.17 -5.70
N GLU A 272 21.06 1.61 -5.27
CA GLU A 272 20.79 1.28 -3.87
C GLU A 272 20.37 -0.19 -3.74
N GLY A 273 21.28 -1.03 -3.21
CA GLY A 273 20.93 -2.30 -2.58
C GLY A 273 20.45 -3.48 -3.44
N SER A 274 20.11 -3.31 -4.73
CA SER A 274 19.58 -4.43 -5.53
C SER A 274 20.65 -5.47 -5.92
N MET A 275 20.34 -6.75 -5.65
CA MET A 275 21.22 -7.90 -5.91
C MET A 275 21.23 -8.28 -7.40
N ASN A 276 21.91 -7.48 -8.22
CA ASN A 276 21.89 -7.65 -9.67
C ASN A 276 22.74 -8.84 -10.16
N ALA A 277 22.07 -9.94 -10.52
CA ALA A 277 22.65 -11.10 -11.21
C ALA A 277 22.42 -11.12 -12.74
N ALA A 278 21.92 -10.00 -13.28
CA ALA A 278 21.62 -9.81 -14.69
C ALA A 278 22.80 -10.18 -15.61
N ASN A 279 24.02 -9.83 -15.21
CA ASN A 279 25.24 -10.12 -15.97
C ASN A 279 25.56 -11.62 -16.08
N ILE A 280 25.01 -12.44 -15.19
CA ILE A 280 25.22 -13.90 -15.15
C ILE A 280 24.11 -14.61 -15.92
N LEU A 281 22.86 -14.17 -15.76
CA LEU A 281 21.71 -14.78 -16.44
C LEU A 281 21.62 -14.42 -17.92
N LYS A 282 21.92 -13.16 -18.30
CA LYS A 282 21.79 -12.69 -19.69
C LYS A 282 22.58 -13.56 -20.69
N PRO A 283 23.85 -13.93 -20.44
CA PRO A 283 24.58 -14.80 -21.36
C PRO A 283 23.96 -16.20 -21.48
N ALA A 284 23.53 -16.81 -20.38
CA ALA A 284 22.93 -18.15 -20.38
C ALA A 284 21.57 -18.18 -21.10
N LEU A 285 20.73 -17.17 -20.87
CA LEU A 285 19.45 -16.97 -21.56
C LEU A 285 19.66 -16.65 -23.05
N SER A 286 20.63 -15.79 -23.37
CA SER A 286 20.93 -15.41 -24.76
C SER A 286 21.40 -16.60 -25.59
N ARG A 287 22.26 -17.46 -25.02
CA ARG A 287 22.72 -18.68 -25.69
C ARG A 287 21.66 -19.80 -25.73
N GLY A 288 20.56 -19.67 -25.00
CA GLY A 288 19.53 -20.70 -24.90
C GLY A 288 20.00 -21.94 -24.14
N GLU A 289 20.98 -21.78 -23.25
CA GLU A 289 21.56 -22.86 -22.45
C GLU A 289 20.65 -23.29 -21.30
N ILE A 290 19.75 -22.40 -20.88
CA ILE A 290 18.77 -22.62 -19.81
C ILE A 290 17.36 -22.25 -20.30
N GLN A 291 16.36 -22.96 -19.79
CA GLN A 291 14.95 -22.62 -19.96
C GLN A 291 14.40 -22.09 -18.65
N VAL A 292 13.69 -20.97 -18.72
CA VAL A 292 13.19 -20.24 -17.54
C VAL A 292 11.73 -19.88 -17.69
N ILE A 293 10.97 -20.02 -16.61
CA ILE A 293 9.66 -19.40 -16.42
C ILE A 293 9.85 -18.24 -15.45
N GLY A 294 9.65 -17.01 -15.90
CA GLY A 294 9.75 -15.83 -15.03
C GLY A 294 8.37 -15.34 -14.62
N ALA A 295 8.16 -14.96 -13.37
CA ALA A 295 6.95 -14.27 -12.91
C ALA A 295 7.28 -12.83 -12.49
N THR A 296 6.43 -11.87 -12.86
CA THR A 296 6.62 -10.44 -12.52
C THR A 296 5.30 -9.68 -12.66
N THR A 297 5.26 -8.43 -12.19
CA THR A 297 4.13 -7.52 -12.41
C THR A 297 4.23 -6.78 -13.75
N PHE A 298 3.13 -6.18 -14.20
CA PHE A 298 3.12 -5.38 -15.43
C PHE A 298 4.09 -4.20 -15.41
N THR A 299 4.21 -3.56 -14.26
CA THR A 299 5.06 -2.37 -14.07
C THR A 299 6.54 -2.74 -14.18
N GLU A 300 6.96 -3.81 -13.52
CA GLU A 300 8.32 -4.33 -13.55
C GLU A 300 8.71 -4.87 -14.92
N TYR A 301 7.82 -5.61 -15.58
CA TYR A 301 8.08 -6.15 -16.92
C TYR A 301 8.42 -5.01 -17.89
N ARG A 302 7.61 -3.95 -17.91
CA ARG A 302 7.84 -2.76 -18.74
C ARG A 302 9.12 -2.02 -18.38
N LYS A 303 9.45 -1.92 -17.10
CA LYS A 303 10.64 -1.18 -16.63
C LYS A 303 11.94 -1.93 -16.91
N HIS A 304 11.99 -3.24 -16.65
CA HIS A 304 13.25 -4.00 -16.57
C HIS A 304 13.43 -5.04 -17.67
N ILE A 305 12.36 -5.59 -18.25
CA ILE A 305 12.45 -6.70 -19.22
C ILE A 305 12.21 -6.21 -20.65
N GLU A 306 11.13 -5.46 -20.88
CA GLU A 306 10.74 -4.98 -22.21
C GLU A 306 11.74 -3.98 -22.79
N LYS A 307 12.34 -3.14 -21.96
CA LYS A 307 13.37 -2.16 -22.38
C LYS A 307 14.72 -2.80 -22.71
N ASP A 308 14.98 -4.03 -22.25
CA ASP A 308 16.25 -4.69 -22.48
C ASP A 308 16.19 -5.61 -23.71
N SER A 309 16.88 -5.18 -24.77
CA SER A 309 16.91 -5.90 -26.05
C SER A 309 17.46 -7.33 -25.99
N ALA A 310 18.24 -7.70 -24.95
CA ALA A 310 18.74 -9.06 -24.79
C ALA A 310 17.66 -10.01 -24.24
N LEU A 311 16.82 -9.49 -23.34
CA LEU A 311 15.80 -10.26 -22.63
C LEU A 311 14.48 -10.32 -23.40
N GLU A 312 14.08 -9.21 -24.04
CA GLU A 312 12.89 -9.12 -24.91
C GLU A 312 12.93 -10.16 -26.05
N ARG A 313 14.15 -10.51 -26.51
CA ARG A 313 14.35 -11.55 -27.54
C ARG A 313 14.32 -12.98 -27.00
N ARG A 314 14.18 -13.18 -25.70
CA ARG A 314 14.20 -14.50 -25.04
C ARG A 314 12.93 -14.79 -24.27
N PHE A 315 12.32 -13.77 -23.67
CA PHE A 315 11.04 -13.89 -22.99
C PHE A 315 9.86 -13.70 -23.95
N GLN A 316 8.78 -14.44 -23.68
CA GLN A 316 7.49 -14.26 -24.32
C GLN A 316 6.46 -13.98 -23.23
N PRO A 317 5.74 -12.84 -23.27
CA PRO A 317 4.74 -12.51 -22.27
C PRO A 317 3.54 -13.47 -22.32
N VAL A 318 3.05 -13.84 -21.14
CA VAL A 318 1.80 -14.55 -20.87
C VAL A 318 1.05 -13.74 -19.83
N ILE A 319 -0.08 -13.16 -20.21
CA ILE A 319 -0.89 -12.33 -19.32
C ILE A 319 -1.71 -13.26 -18.41
N VAL A 320 -1.59 -13.05 -17.11
CA VAL A 320 -2.35 -13.74 -16.07
C VAL A 320 -3.29 -12.71 -15.46
N ALA A 321 -4.54 -12.74 -15.88
CA ALA A 321 -5.57 -11.84 -15.37
C ALA A 321 -6.09 -12.30 -14.00
N GLU A 322 -6.70 -11.40 -13.25
CA GLU A 322 -7.49 -11.75 -12.08
C GLU A 322 -8.61 -12.74 -12.47
N PRO A 323 -8.81 -13.85 -11.73
CA PRO A 323 -9.85 -14.81 -12.04
C PRO A 323 -11.25 -14.23 -11.81
N SER A 324 -12.25 -14.82 -12.48
CA SER A 324 -13.65 -14.47 -12.23
C SER A 324 -14.10 -14.90 -10.83
N ILE A 325 -15.15 -14.27 -10.29
CA ILE A 325 -15.74 -14.65 -9.00
C ILE A 325 -16.05 -16.16 -8.96
N GLU A 326 -16.66 -16.71 -10.01
CA GLU A 326 -17.04 -18.13 -10.06
C GLU A 326 -15.81 -19.06 -10.12
N ASP A 327 -14.72 -18.64 -10.78
CA ASP A 327 -13.48 -19.42 -10.79
C ASP A 327 -12.73 -19.32 -9.46
N SER A 328 -12.72 -18.15 -8.82
CA SER A 328 -12.21 -18.00 -7.44
C SER A 328 -12.96 -18.89 -6.47
N VAL A 329 -14.29 -19.01 -6.58
CA VAL A 329 -15.07 -19.91 -5.72
C VAL A 329 -14.62 -21.36 -5.90
N LYS A 330 -14.36 -21.81 -7.13
CA LYS A 330 -13.82 -23.16 -7.37
C LYS A 330 -12.43 -23.32 -6.76
N ILE A 331 -11.54 -22.33 -6.92
CA ILE A 331 -10.20 -22.32 -6.32
C ILE A 331 -10.29 -22.51 -4.80
N ILE A 332 -11.11 -21.69 -4.14
CA ILE A 332 -11.35 -21.77 -2.70
C ILE A 332 -11.88 -23.15 -2.29
N LYS A 333 -12.86 -23.70 -3.02
CA LYS A 333 -13.38 -25.04 -2.74
C LYS A 333 -12.29 -26.13 -2.87
N GLY A 334 -11.37 -25.96 -3.80
CA GLY A 334 -10.24 -26.87 -4.00
C GLY A 334 -9.29 -26.91 -2.80
N ILE A 335 -8.99 -25.76 -2.20
CA ILE A 335 -8.02 -25.64 -1.10
C ILE A 335 -8.65 -25.70 0.30
N ALA A 336 -9.98 -25.60 0.42
CA ALA A 336 -10.67 -25.50 1.70
C ALA A 336 -10.29 -26.61 2.69
N HIS A 337 -10.14 -27.85 2.21
CA HIS A 337 -9.81 -29.00 3.04
C HIS A 337 -8.48 -28.86 3.81
N TYR A 338 -7.47 -28.19 3.22
CA TYR A 338 -6.19 -27.93 3.91
C TYR A 338 -6.39 -27.04 5.15
N TYR A 339 -7.21 -26.01 5.02
CA TYR A 339 -7.54 -25.10 6.14
C TYR A 339 -8.45 -25.77 7.17
N GLU A 340 -9.39 -26.63 6.73
CA GLU A 340 -10.24 -27.41 7.63
C GLU A 340 -9.45 -28.42 8.49
N GLU A 341 -8.41 -29.02 7.92
CA GLU A 341 -7.52 -29.93 8.63
C GLU A 341 -6.57 -29.17 9.57
N TYR A 342 -5.95 -28.10 9.07
CA TYR A 342 -5.00 -27.30 9.84
C TYR A 342 -5.66 -26.63 11.05
N HIS A 343 -6.82 -25.98 10.85
CA HIS A 343 -7.53 -25.28 11.92
C HIS A 343 -8.55 -26.15 12.67
N GLY A 344 -8.82 -27.37 12.21
CA GLY A 344 -9.82 -28.25 12.85
C GLY A 344 -11.26 -27.69 12.79
N VAL A 345 -11.55 -26.81 11.83
CA VAL A 345 -12.87 -26.21 11.56
C VAL A 345 -13.51 -26.84 10.33
N ALA A 346 -14.80 -26.60 10.11
CA ALA A 346 -15.49 -26.94 8.87
C ALA A 346 -15.79 -25.66 8.06
N ILE A 347 -15.56 -25.69 6.75
CA ILE A 347 -15.82 -24.60 5.82
C ILE A 347 -16.99 -25.03 4.92
N PRO A 348 -18.23 -24.58 5.22
CA PRO A 348 -19.36 -24.86 4.34
C PRO A 348 -19.14 -24.30 2.94
N GLU A 349 -19.64 -24.99 1.91
CA GLU A 349 -19.48 -24.54 0.51
C GLU A 349 -20.05 -23.13 0.26
N GLU A 350 -21.09 -22.75 0.98
CA GLU A 350 -21.67 -21.42 0.92
C GLU A 350 -20.70 -20.34 1.42
N MET A 351 -19.86 -20.67 2.42
CA MET A 351 -18.87 -19.75 2.98
C MET A 351 -17.73 -19.50 2.01
N SER A 352 -17.33 -20.50 1.21
CA SER A 352 -16.38 -20.29 0.10
C SER A 352 -16.88 -19.21 -0.87
N ARG A 353 -18.18 -19.26 -1.22
CA ARG A 353 -18.80 -18.26 -2.08
C ARG A 353 -18.90 -16.89 -1.40
N ARG A 354 -19.33 -16.86 -0.14
CA ARG A 354 -19.45 -15.63 0.64
C ARG A 354 -18.11 -14.93 0.81
N ALA A 355 -17.05 -15.66 1.13
CA ALA A 355 -15.71 -15.11 1.26
C ALA A 355 -15.24 -14.42 -0.02
N VAL A 356 -15.43 -15.05 -1.20
CA VAL A 356 -15.07 -14.40 -2.47
C VAL A 356 -15.87 -13.12 -2.70
N ILE A 357 -17.20 -13.17 -2.55
CA ILE A 357 -18.06 -11.99 -2.78
C ILE A 357 -17.75 -10.86 -1.80
N MET A 358 -17.55 -11.18 -0.52
CA MET A 358 -17.24 -10.18 0.50
C MET A 358 -15.83 -9.62 0.32
N SER A 359 -14.84 -10.46 0.01
CA SER A 359 -13.48 -9.98 -0.27
C SER A 359 -13.44 -9.06 -1.49
N GLU A 360 -14.18 -9.37 -2.56
CA GLU A 360 -14.30 -8.50 -3.73
C GLU A 360 -14.96 -7.16 -3.41
N ARG A 361 -15.98 -7.17 -2.56
CA ARG A 361 -16.73 -5.96 -2.21
C ARG A 361 -15.97 -5.03 -1.25
N TYR A 362 -15.27 -5.60 -0.26
CA TYR A 362 -14.70 -4.83 0.85
C TYR A 362 -13.18 -4.69 0.81
N ILE A 363 -12.45 -5.59 0.13
CA ILE A 363 -10.98 -5.61 0.05
C ILE A 363 -10.57 -5.27 -1.38
N THR A 364 -10.30 -3.99 -1.63
CA THR A 364 -10.06 -3.44 -2.98
C THR A 364 -8.60 -3.24 -3.34
N ASP A 365 -7.69 -3.33 -2.36
CA ASP A 365 -6.24 -3.14 -2.53
C ASP A 365 -5.50 -4.43 -2.91
N ARG A 366 -6.22 -5.56 -2.88
CA ARG A 366 -5.73 -6.90 -3.24
C ARG A 366 -6.59 -7.51 -4.34
N TYR A 367 -6.03 -8.52 -4.99
CA TYR A 367 -6.65 -9.21 -6.12
C TYR A 367 -7.11 -10.62 -5.71
N LEU A 368 -8.14 -11.13 -6.39
CA LEU A 368 -8.54 -12.53 -6.33
C LEU A 368 -7.46 -13.42 -6.97
N PRO A 369 -7.31 -14.69 -6.51
CA PRO A 369 -8.04 -15.31 -5.40
C PRO A 369 -7.43 -15.02 -4.01
N ASP A 370 -6.20 -14.49 -3.95
CA ASP A 370 -5.40 -14.30 -2.72
C ASP A 370 -6.16 -13.69 -1.55
N LYS A 371 -6.83 -12.54 -1.77
CA LYS A 371 -7.62 -11.88 -0.72
C LYS A 371 -8.75 -12.73 -0.13
N ALA A 372 -9.30 -13.66 -0.92
CA ALA A 372 -10.35 -14.57 -0.45
C ALA A 372 -9.76 -15.76 0.32
N ILE A 373 -8.57 -16.21 -0.07
CA ILE A 373 -7.81 -17.26 0.62
C ILE A 373 -7.43 -16.75 2.02
N ASP A 374 -6.78 -15.59 2.09
CA ASP A 374 -6.38 -14.98 3.36
C ASP A 374 -7.59 -14.75 4.28
N LEU A 375 -8.72 -14.30 3.71
CA LEU A 375 -9.93 -14.04 4.49
C LEU A 375 -10.48 -15.31 5.12
N ILE A 376 -10.46 -16.43 4.39
CA ILE A 376 -10.90 -17.72 4.91
C ILE A 376 -9.94 -18.24 5.97
N ASP A 377 -8.63 -18.13 5.72
CA ASP A 377 -7.61 -18.61 6.65
C ASP A 377 -7.73 -17.89 8.01
N GLU A 378 -7.80 -16.56 7.99
CA GLU A 378 -7.94 -15.78 9.22
C GLU A 378 -9.29 -15.98 9.89
N ALA A 379 -10.38 -16.17 9.14
CA ALA A 379 -11.68 -16.47 9.73
C ALA A 379 -11.73 -17.88 10.34
N CYS A 380 -11.01 -18.86 9.76
CA CYS A 380 -10.84 -20.18 10.36
C CYS A 380 -10.02 -20.11 11.65
N SER A 381 -8.97 -19.30 11.68
CA SER A 381 -8.19 -18.99 12.87
C SER A 381 -9.05 -18.33 13.97
N ASP A 382 -9.92 -17.37 13.62
CA ASP A 382 -10.86 -16.73 14.55
C ASP A 382 -11.82 -17.74 15.19
N VAL A 383 -12.35 -18.68 14.40
CA VAL A 383 -13.21 -19.77 14.90
C VAL A 383 -12.44 -20.72 15.80
N ASN A 384 -11.22 -21.10 15.42
CA ASN A 384 -10.36 -21.98 16.20
C ASN A 384 -10.08 -21.39 17.59
N LEU A 385 -9.61 -20.14 17.64
CA LEU A 385 -9.24 -19.44 18.87
C LEU A 385 -10.42 -19.23 19.82
N LYS A 386 -11.63 -19.11 19.30
CA LYS A 386 -12.85 -18.89 20.09
C LYS A 386 -13.59 -20.16 20.46
N SER A 387 -13.19 -21.32 19.95
CA SER A 387 -13.89 -22.59 20.16
C SER A 387 -13.38 -23.33 21.40
N PRO A 388 -14.18 -23.42 22.48
CA PRO A 388 -13.76 -24.17 23.69
C PRO A 388 -13.61 -25.67 23.41
N SER A 389 -14.32 -26.18 22.39
CA SER A 389 -14.27 -27.60 22.02
C SER A 389 -12.91 -27.96 21.44
N ILE A 390 -12.33 -27.09 20.60
CA ILE A 390 -11.01 -27.32 20.01
C ILE A 390 -9.93 -27.21 21.09
N GLU A 391 -9.99 -26.17 21.93
CA GLU A 391 -9.05 -25.99 23.04
C GLU A 391 -9.05 -27.21 23.97
N ARG A 392 -10.25 -27.68 24.37
CA ARG A 392 -10.38 -28.87 25.22
C ARG A 392 -9.87 -30.14 24.54
N MET A 393 -10.11 -30.33 23.24
CA MET A 393 -9.55 -31.48 22.50
C MET A 393 -8.02 -31.47 22.48
N SER A 394 -7.41 -30.30 22.27
CA SER A 394 -5.95 -30.14 22.29
C SER A 394 -5.39 -30.42 23.70
N ALA A 395 -6.06 -29.93 24.75
CA ALA A 395 -5.70 -30.22 26.13
C ALA A 395 -5.77 -31.73 26.45
N ILE A 396 -6.88 -32.40 26.12
CA ILE A 396 -7.04 -33.85 26.31
C ILE A 396 -5.95 -34.63 25.58
N THR A 397 -5.62 -34.24 24.35
CA THR A 397 -4.59 -34.92 23.55
C THR A 397 -3.21 -34.82 24.21
N LYS A 398 -2.90 -33.65 24.79
CA LYS A 398 -1.67 -33.44 25.56
C LYS A 398 -1.68 -34.24 26.87
N GLU A 399 -2.78 -34.20 27.61
CA GLU A 399 -2.95 -34.97 28.86
C GLU A 399 -2.78 -36.49 28.61
N LEU A 400 -3.37 -37.02 27.54
CA LEU A 400 -3.19 -38.43 27.14
C LEU A 400 -1.74 -38.76 26.78
N ALA A 401 -1.06 -37.87 26.04
CA ALA A 401 0.35 -38.07 25.69
C ALA A 401 1.28 -38.05 26.91
N ASP A 402 0.99 -37.19 27.90
CA ASP A 402 1.75 -37.11 29.14
C ASP A 402 1.47 -38.34 30.03
N LEU A 403 0.23 -38.80 30.12
CA LEU A 403 -0.14 -40.04 30.80
C LEU A 403 0.46 -41.28 30.14
N ASP A 404 0.55 -41.33 28.82
CA ASP A 404 1.21 -42.44 28.10
C ASP A 404 2.71 -42.48 28.38
N LYS A 405 3.39 -41.32 28.45
CA LYS A 405 4.80 -41.25 28.87
C LYS A 405 4.98 -41.68 30.33
N GLU A 406 4.11 -41.23 31.25
CA GLU A 406 4.13 -41.65 32.66
C GLU A 406 3.93 -43.17 32.76
N ARG A 407 2.99 -43.73 32.00
CA ARG A 407 2.76 -45.17 31.92
C ARG A 407 4.00 -45.94 31.46
N GLU A 408 4.67 -45.47 30.40
CA GLU A 408 5.89 -46.12 29.88
C GLU A 408 7.03 -46.10 30.90
N LEU A 409 7.22 -44.99 31.60
CA LEU A 409 8.20 -44.87 32.69
C LEU A 409 7.90 -45.86 33.83
N LEU A 410 6.65 -45.91 34.30
CA LEU A 410 6.25 -46.81 35.39
C LEU A 410 6.33 -48.30 35.01
N LEU A 411 6.10 -48.66 33.75
CA LEU A 411 6.26 -50.03 33.25
C LEU A 411 7.73 -50.46 33.17
N SER A 412 8.64 -49.50 32.93
CA SER A 412 10.09 -49.77 32.91
C SER A 412 10.69 -49.99 34.30
N ASP A 413 10.02 -49.53 35.37
CA ASP A 413 10.45 -49.67 36.77
C ASP A 413 9.75 -50.85 37.45
N SER A 414 10.24 -52.08 37.21
CA SER A 414 9.56 -53.34 37.54
C SER A 414 9.63 -53.80 39.02
N GLY A 415 10.06 -52.93 39.95
CA GLY A 415 10.42 -53.32 41.32
C GLY A 415 9.48 -52.91 42.46
N ASN A 416 8.39 -52.19 42.18
CA ASN A 416 7.58 -51.53 43.23
C ASN A 416 6.08 -51.89 43.15
N ASP A 417 5.53 -52.50 44.20
CA ASP A 417 4.10 -52.86 44.29
C ASP A 417 3.15 -51.64 44.19
N GLY A 418 3.65 -50.43 44.53
CA GLY A 418 2.91 -49.17 44.38
C GLY A 418 2.65 -48.76 42.92
N ASN A 419 3.40 -49.30 41.95
CA ASN A 419 3.24 -48.96 40.54
C ASN A 419 1.93 -49.51 39.96
N PHE A 420 1.41 -50.63 40.48
CA PHE A 420 0.15 -51.22 40.00
C PHE A 420 -1.08 -50.35 40.33
N ALA A 421 -1.11 -49.71 41.50
CA ALA A 421 -2.19 -48.81 41.88
C ALA A 421 -2.21 -47.57 40.97
N ARG A 422 -1.05 -46.95 40.76
CA ARG A 422 -0.91 -45.78 39.88
C ARG A 422 -1.23 -46.11 38.41
N LEU A 423 -0.79 -47.27 37.91
CA LEU A 423 -1.14 -47.73 36.56
C LEU A 423 -2.64 -47.95 36.38
N ALA A 424 -3.35 -48.41 37.42
CA ALA A 424 -4.80 -48.53 37.39
C ALA A 424 -5.51 -47.16 37.35
N GLU A 425 -5.01 -46.17 38.10
CA GLU A 425 -5.49 -44.78 38.05
C GLU A 425 -5.28 -44.17 36.67
N ILE A 426 -4.06 -44.28 36.11
CA ILE A 426 -3.73 -43.78 34.77
C ILE A 426 -4.67 -44.41 33.74
N ARG A 427 -4.88 -45.74 33.79
CA ARG A 427 -5.80 -46.42 32.88
C ARG A 427 -7.23 -45.90 33.01
N SER A 428 -7.71 -45.67 34.23
CA SER A 428 -9.03 -45.09 34.48
C SER A 428 -9.17 -43.69 33.88
N HIS A 429 -8.17 -42.83 34.12
CA HIS A 429 -8.11 -41.48 33.57
C HIS A 429 -8.05 -41.48 32.03
N CYS A 430 -7.22 -42.34 31.43
CA CYS A 430 -7.17 -42.48 29.97
C CYS A 430 -8.53 -42.89 29.40
N LEU A 431 -9.27 -43.80 30.05
CA LEU A 431 -10.61 -44.19 29.61
C LEU A 431 -11.60 -43.02 29.69
N GLN A 432 -11.57 -42.24 30.77
CA GLN A 432 -12.44 -41.06 30.93
C GLN A 432 -12.13 -39.99 29.87
N LEU A 433 -10.85 -39.67 29.68
CA LEU A 433 -10.39 -38.69 28.69
C LEU A 433 -10.69 -39.15 27.26
N THR A 434 -10.59 -40.45 26.99
CA THR A 434 -10.93 -41.03 25.67
C THR A 434 -12.45 -40.95 25.42
N ASP A 435 -13.29 -41.22 26.42
CA ASP A 435 -14.75 -41.05 26.30
C ASP A 435 -15.12 -39.58 26.07
N GLU A 436 -14.50 -38.65 26.81
CA GLU A 436 -14.67 -37.21 26.62
C GLU A 436 -14.25 -36.79 25.19
N GLN A 437 -13.09 -37.27 24.71
CA GLN A 437 -12.61 -37.03 23.35
C GLN A 437 -13.60 -37.55 22.29
N MET A 438 -14.16 -38.75 22.48
CA MET A 438 -15.19 -39.29 21.59
C MET A 438 -16.45 -38.43 21.58
N ARG A 439 -16.93 -37.97 22.75
CA ARG A 439 -18.09 -37.08 22.84
C ARG A 439 -17.85 -35.73 22.17
N LEU A 440 -16.66 -35.16 22.31
CA LEU A 440 -16.30 -33.90 21.66
C LEU A 440 -16.21 -34.08 20.13
N ARG A 441 -15.60 -35.18 19.65
CA ARG A 441 -15.58 -35.50 18.21
C ARG A 441 -16.98 -35.72 17.64
N ALA A 442 -17.90 -36.31 18.42
CA ALA A 442 -19.28 -36.53 18.00
C ALA A 442 -20.09 -35.23 17.82
N LYS A 443 -19.69 -34.12 18.46
CA LYS A 443 -20.30 -32.79 18.24
C LYS A 443 -19.95 -32.18 16.88
N GLY A 444 -18.93 -32.71 16.20
CA GLY A 444 -18.44 -32.20 14.92
C GLY A 444 -17.49 -31.01 15.06
N LYS A 445 -16.83 -30.66 13.96
CA LYS A 445 -15.97 -29.47 13.88
C LYS A 445 -16.84 -28.21 13.90
N PRO A 446 -16.43 -27.14 14.62
CA PRO A 446 -17.13 -25.87 14.53
C PRO A 446 -17.10 -25.36 13.08
N ALA A 447 -18.25 -24.91 12.58
CA ALA A 447 -18.39 -24.44 11.22
C ALA A 447 -18.10 -22.93 11.13
N LEU A 448 -17.45 -22.54 10.04
CA LEU A 448 -17.27 -21.14 9.67
C LEU A 448 -18.63 -20.50 9.36
N THR A 449 -18.85 -19.29 9.87
CA THR A 449 -20.09 -18.52 9.65
C THR A 449 -19.82 -17.18 8.96
N GLU A 450 -20.87 -16.56 8.40
CA GLU A 450 -20.77 -15.24 7.75
C GLU A 450 -20.33 -14.16 8.75
N GLU A 451 -20.70 -14.29 10.02
CA GLU A 451 -20.26 -13.38 11.09
C GLU A 451 -18.74 -13.42 11.32
N ASN A 452 -18.11 -14.58 11.16
CA ASN A 452 -16.65 -14.69 11.28
C ASN A 452 -15.96 -13.96 10.13
N LEU A 453 -16.41 -14.18 8.89
CA LEU A 453 -15.89 -13.48 7.71
C LEU A 453 -16.06 -11.96 7.85
N ALA A 454 -17.24 -11.52 8.28
CA ALA A 454 -17.54 -10.12 8.54
C ALA A 454 -16.60 -9.49 9.58
N ARG A 455 -16.36 -10.19 10.70
CA ARG A 455 -15.49 -9.70 11.77
C ARG A 455 -14.04 -9.53 11.30
N VAL A 456 -13.54 -10.46 10.50
CA VAL A 456 -12.18 -10.36 9.92
C VAL A 456 -12.09 -9.19 8.95
N ILE A 457 -13.09 -9.02 8.07
CA ILE A 457 -13.16 -7.85 7.18
C ILE A 457 -13.17 -6.56 7.98
N GLU A 458 -13.95 -6.47 9.05
CA GLU A 458 -13.99 -5.32 9.92
C GLU A 458 -12.64 -5.07 10.60
N LEU A 459 -11.94 -6.13 11.01
CA LEU A 459 -10.60 -5.99 11.60
C LEU A 459 -9.60 -5.39 10.61
N TRP A 460 -9.60 -5.89 9.36
CA TRP A 460 -8.68 -5.49 8.29
C TRP A 460 -8.98 -4.09 7.74
N THR A 461 -10.25 -3.85 7.43
CA THR A 461 -10.68 -2.68 6.68
C THR A 461 -11.21 -1.57 7.58
N LYS A 462 -11.49 -1.87 8.85
CA LYS A 462 -12.25 -1.01 9.79
C LYS A 462 -13.67 -0.71 9.32
N ILE A 463 -14.17 -1.48 8.35
CA ILE A 463 -15.52 -1.36 7.79
C ILE A 463 -16.39 -2.44 8.46
N PRO A 464 -17.48 -2.08 9.14
CA PRO A 464 -18.40 -3.07 9.67
C PRO A 464 -19.00 -3.86 8.51
N ALA A 465 -18.72 -5.16 8.45
CA ALA A 465 -19.24 -6.07 7.42
C ALA A 465 -20.30 -7.05 7.98
N SER A 466 -20.47 -7.09 9.31
CA SER A 466 -21.54 -7.84 9.99
C SER A 466 -22.88 -7.29 9.54
N SER A 467 -23.92 -8.16 9.44
CA SER A 467 -25.24 -7.91 8.84
C SER A 467 -25.73 -6.47 8.96
N ILE A 468 -25.19 -5.62 8.09
CA ILE A 468 -25.34 -4.17 8.11
C ILE A 468 -26.82 -3.86 7.93
N ARG A 469 -27.55 -4.71 7.20
CA ARG A 469 -28.93 -4.49 6.82
C ARG A 469 -29.86 -4.14 7.98
N GLU A 470 -30.00 -4.97 9.01
CA GLU A 470 -31.04 -4.72 10.03
C GLU A 470 -30.74 -3.47 10.87
N ASP A 471 -29.53 -3.36 11.42
CA ASP A 471 -29.11 -2.20 12.20
C ASP A 471 -29.00 -0.91 11.34
N GLU A 472 -28.58 -1.01 10.08
CA GLU A 472 -28.52 0.13 9.15
C GLU A 472 -29.92 0.56 8.71
N PHE A 473 -30.86 -0.36 8.49
CA PHE A 473 -32.25 0.01 8.19
C PHE A 473 -32.90 0.71 9.38
N GLU A 474 -32.68 0.23 10.60
CA GLU A 474 -33.14 0.89 11.82
C GLU A 474 -32.51 2.28 11.96
N LYS A 475 -31.17 2.38 11.83
CA LYS A 475 -30.46 3.67 11.83
C LYS A 475 -30.96 4.62 10.76
N LEU A 476 -31.20 4.14 9.54
CA LEU A 476 -31.72 4.95 8.43
C LEU A 476 -33.17 5.39 8.69
N SER A 477 -33.98 4.55 9.34
CA SER A 477 -35.36 4.88 9.69
C SER A 477 -35.43 6.10 10.62
N GLU A 478 -34.52 6.16 11.59
CA GLU A 478 -34.42 7.20 12.61
C GLU A 478 -33.54 8.40 12.23
N LEU A 479 -32.76 8.30 11.15
CA LEU A 479 -31.81 9.34 10.69
C LEU A 479 -32.45 10.74 10.65
N HIS A 480 -33.66 10.82 10.12
CA HIS A 480 -34.41 12.08 10.03
C HIS A 480 -34.65 12.72 11.41
N SER A 481 -35.06 11.93 12.40
CA SER A 481 -35.35 12.43 13.74
C SER A 481 -34.07 12.87 14.47
N ARG A 482 -32.98 12.11 14.33
CA ARG A 482 -31.69 12.45 14.94
C ARG A 482 -31.07 13.72 14.34
N LEU A 483 -31.15 13.89 13.02
CA LEU A 483 -30.70 15.11 12.36
C LEU A 483 -31.55 16.32 12.77
N LYS A 484 -32.88 16.22 12.82
CA LYS A 484 -33.76 17.32 13.26
C LYS A 484 -33.58 17.72 14.72
N ALA A 485 -33.12 16.80 15.58
CA ALA A 485 -32.78 17.15 16.96
C ALA A 485 -31.61 18.15 17.06
N HIS A 486 -30.69 18.13 16.10
CA HIS A 486 -29.49 18.98 16.12
C HIS A 486 -29.53 20.13 15.10
N ILE A 487 -30.31 19.98 14.03
CA ILE A 487 -30.34 20.92 12.90
C ILE A 487 -31.67 21.68 12.91
N ILE A 488 -31.63 22.92 13.38
CA ILE A 488 -32.82 23.76 13.58
C ILE A 488 -33.09 24.64 12.35
N GLY A 489 -34.34 24.64 11.89
CA GLY A 489 -34.83 25.55 10.85
C GLY A 489 -34.46 25.16 9.41
N GLN A 490 -33.97 23.93 9.19
CA GLN A 490 -33.56 23.42 7.88
C GLN A 490 -34.27 22.09 7.54
N ASP A 491 -35.55 21.97 7.87
CA ASP A 491 -36.31 20.73 7.73
C ASP A 491 -36.33 20.20 6.29
N GLU A 492 -36.58 21.06 5.30
CA GLU A 492 -36.58 20.68 3.88
C GLU A 492 -35.22 20.13 3.42
N ALA A 493 -34.12 20.69 3.94
CA ALA A 493 -32.78 20.23 3.64
C ALA A 493 -32.54 18.82 4.22
N VAL A 494 -32.92 18.61 5.48
CA VAL A 494 -32.82 17.31 6.15
C VAL A 494 -33.66 16.26 5.43
N ASP A 495 -34.89 16.59 5.04
CA ASP A 495 -35.82 15.68 4.35
C ASP A 495 -35.25 15.23 3.01
N THR A 496 -34.71 16.17 2.22
CA THR A 496 -34.11 15.90 0.91
C THR A 496 -32.88 14.97 1.03
N ILE A 497 -32.00 15.24 2.00
CA ILE A 497 -30.79 14.43 2.24
C ILE A 497 -31.16 13.02 2.70
N CYS A 498 -32.09 12.90 3.65
CA CYS A 498 -32.55 11.62 4.15
C CYS A 498 -33.16 10.77 3.02
N ALA A 499 -33.96 11.38 2.13
CA ALA A 499 -34.56 10.69 1.00
C ALA A 499 -33.51 10.20 -0.02
N ALA A 500 -32.51 11.02 -0.35
CA ALA A 500 -31.43 10.64 -1.25
C ALA A 500 -30.56 9.50 -0.69
N ILE A 501 -30.17 9.57 0.59
CA ILE A 501 -29.36 8.53 1.24
C ILE A 501 -30.13 7.21 1.31
N LYS A 502 -31.41 7.23 1.71
CA LYS A 502 -32.26 6.03 1.73
C LYS A 502 -32.35 5.38 0.36
N ARG A 503 -32.54 6.15 -0.72
CA ARG A 503 -32.61 5.63 -2.10
C ARG A 503 -31.32 4.91 -2.50
N ASN A 504 -30.16 5.48 -2.19
CA ASN A 504 -28.87 4.90 -2.53
C ASN A 504 -28.59 3.63 -1.71
N ARG A 505 -28.82 3.66 -0.39
CA ARG A 505 -28.55 2.51 0.50
C ARG A 505 -29.42 1.28 0.22
N ILE A 506 -30.65 1.47 -0.26
CA ILE A 506 -31.53 0.36 -0.65
C ILE A 506 -31.08 -0.30 -1.98
N GLY A 507 -30.16 0.32 -2.73
CA GLY A 507 -29.62 -0.25 -3.97
C GLY A 507 -30.61 -0.19 -5.14
N LEU A 508 -31.53 0.77 -5.14
CA LEU A 508 -32.51 0.96 -6.22
C LEU A 508 -31.90 1.53 -7.51
N SER A 509 -30.65 2.01 -7.45
CA SER A 509 -29.92 2.53 -8.59
C SER A 509 -29.03 1.45 -9.22
N ALA A 510 -29.14 1.26 -10.54
CA ALA A 510 -28.26 0.37 -11.30
C ALA A 510 -26.83 0.93 -11.49
N LYS A 511 -26.58 2.18 -11.09
CA LYS A 511 -25.28 2.85 -11.21
C LYS A 511 -24.56 2.91 -9.86
N HIS A 512 -23.35 2.38 -9.83
CA HIS A 512 -22.39 2.38 -8.72
C HIS A 512 -21.72 3.76 -8.58
N LYS A 513 -22.50 4.78 -8.19
CA LYS A 513 -22.01 6.16 -8.02
C LYS A 513 -22.20 6.67 -6.58
N PRO A 514 -21.34 7.57 -6.09
CA PRO A 514 -21.50 8.20 -4.78
C PRO A 514 -22.81 9.00 -4.69
N VAL A 515 -23.35 9.13 -3.47
CA VAL A 515 -24.43 10.08 -3.21
C VAL A 515 -23.84 11.48 -3.16
N SER A 516 -24.38 12.40 -3.96
CA SER A 516 -23.79 13.73 -4.14
C SER A 516 -24.77 14.86 -3.89
N PHE A 517 -24.32 15.87 -3.12
CA PHE A 517 -25.11 17.04 -2.75
C PHE A 517 -24.35 18.35 -3.02
N ILE A 518 -25.08 19.38 -3.47
CA ILE A 518 -24.63 20.77 -3.32
C ILE A 518 -25.47 21.46 -2.26
N PHE A 519 -24.82 22.02 -1.25
CA PHE A 519 -25.43 22.85 -0.21
C PHE A 519 -25.28 24.34 -0.56
N VAL A 520 -26.39 24.97 -0.89
CA VAL A 520 -26.47 26.39 -1.24
C VAL A 520 -27.07 27.17 -0.08
N GLY A 521 -26.42 28.23 0.36
CA GLY A 521 -26.97 29.11 1.40
C GLY A 521 -25.96 30.12 1.93
N SER A 522 -26.44 31.08 2.71
CA SER A 522 -25.58 32.10 3.35
C SER A 522 -24.63 31.51 4.40
N THR A 523 -23.65 32.28 4.83
CA THR A 523 -22.70 31.82 5.86
C THR A 523 -23.41 31.65 7.21
N GLY A 524 -23.09 30.56 7.93
CA GLY A 524 -23.58 30.36 9.29
C GLY A 524 -25.01 29.84 9.44
N VAL A 525 -25.63 29.34 8.38
CA VAL A 525 -26.99 28.75 8.41
C VAL A 525 -27.05 27.26 8.78
N GLY A 526 -25.89 26.59 8.94
CA GLY A 526 -25.82 25.18 9.36
C GLY A 526 -25.30 24.18 8.31
N LYS A 527 -24.86 24.63 7.13
CA LYS A 527 -24.32 23.75 6.06
C LYS A 527 -23.26 22.77 6.59
N THR A 528 -22.19 23.28 7.19
CA THR A 528 -21.09 22.46 7.72
C THR A 528 -21.50 21.65 8.96
N GLU A 529 -22.46 22.13 9.74
CA GLU A 529 -22.95 21.42 10.93
C GLU A 529 -23.73 20.16 10.52
N LEU A 530 -24.61 20.28 9.52
CA LEU A 530 -25.34 19.15 8.97
C LEU A 530 -24.41 18.07 8.42
N VAL A 531 -23.30 18.46 7.79
CA VAL A 531 -22.27 17.52 7.30
C VAL A 531 -21.63 16.74 8.44
N LYS A 532 -21.24 17.43 9.52
CA LYS A 532 -20.62 16.80 10.70
C LYS A 532 -21.56 15.81 11.36
N ARG A 533 -22.81 16.22 11.59
CA ARG A 533 -23.84 15.35 12.18
C ARG A 533 -24.17 14.17 11.28
N LEU A 534 -24.20 14.38 9.97
CA LEU A 534 -24.40 13.28 9.03
C LEU A 534 -23.25 12.27 9.06
N ALA A 535 -22.00 12.72 9.15
CA ALA A 535 -20.84 11.82 9.25
C ALA A 535 -20.86 11.02 10.56
N GLU A 536 -21.18 11.68 11.66
CA GLU A 536 -21.34 11.05 12.99
C GLU A 536 -22.45 9.99 12.97
N ASP A 537 -23.64 10.32 12.46
CA ASP A 537 -24.79 9.42 12.43
C ASP A 537 -24.63 8.22 11.48
N LEU A 538 -24.00 8.42 10.32
CA LEU A 538 -23.84 7.34 9.33
C LEU A 538 -22.69 6.40 9.66
N PHE A 539 -21.60 6.91 10.23
CA PHE A 539 -20.34 6.17 10.32
C PHE A 539 -19.79 6.06 11.75
N ASN A 540 -20.50 6.58 12.76
CA ASN A 540 -20.19 6.44 14.20
C ASN A 540 -18.76 6.83 14.60
N THR A 541 -18.06 7.58 13.75
CA THR A 541 -16.65 7.95 13.95
C THR A 541 -16.41 9.37 13.43
N PRO A 542 -15.85 10.30 14.23
CA PRO A 542 -15.60 11.67 13.81
C PRO A 542 -14.54 11.76 12.67
N GLU A 543 -13.68 10.75 12.56
CA GLU A 543 -12.65 10.64 11.51
C GLU A 543 -13.20 10.21 10.13
N SER A 544 -14.50 9.94 10.01
CA SER A 544 -15.17 9.61 8.74
C SER A 544 -15.46 10.84 7.87
N LEU A 545 -15.28 12.05 8.41
CA LEU A 545 -15.41 13.30 7.67
C LEU A 545 -14.07 13.70 7.05
N ILE A 546 -13.98 13.61 5.72
CA ILE A 546 -12.85 14.11 4.94
C ILE A 546 -13.19 15.52 4.46
N ARG A 547 -12.64 16.53 5.14
CA ARG A 547 -12.82 17.93 4.76
C ARG A 547 -11.68 18.42 3.86
N LEU A 548 -12.04 19.05 2.75
CA LEU A 548 -11.16 19.73 1.81
C LEU A 548 -11.65 21.17 1.63
N ASP A 549 -10.82 22.14 1.97
CA ASP A 549 -11.10 23.57 1.73
C ASP A 549 -10.68 23.93 0.31
N MET A 550 -11.64 24.32 -0.52
CA MET A 550 -11.40 24.62 -1.94
C MET A 550 -10.58 25.90 -2.16
N SER A 551 -10.39 26.71 -1.11
CA SER A 551 -9.43 27.83 -1.12
C SER A 551 -7.98 27.34 -1.27
N GLU A 552 -7.65 26.13 -0.82
CA GLU A 552 -6.32 25.53 -1.02
C GLU A 552 -6.11 25.03 -2.46
N PHE A 553 -7.20 24.92 -3.23
CA PHE A 553 -7.22 24.40 -4.60
C PHE A 553 -7.55 25.45 -5.65
N MET A 554 -7.25 26.72 -5.35
CA MET A 554 -7.41 27.85 -6.28
C MET A 554 -6.43 27.79 -7.46
N GLU A 555 -5.26 27.18 -7.25
CA GLU A 555 -4.21 27.10 -8.27
C GLU A 555 -4.31 25.80 -9.08
N LYS A 556 -3.88 25.87 -10.35
CA LYS A 556 -3.87 24.72 -11.25
C LYS A 556 -3.04 23.54 -10.73
N HIS A 557 -1.91 23.82 -10.08
CA HIS A 557 -1.00 22.79 -9.57
C HIS A 557 -1.55 22.07 -8.33
N SER A 558 -2.50 22.67 -7.59
CA SER A 558 -3.09 22.05 -6.41
C SER A 558 -3.91 20.79 -6.73
N VAL A 559 -4.29 20.55 -7.99
CA VAL A 559 -5.01 19.34 -8.41
C VAL A 559 -4.21 18.07 -8.11
N SER A 560 -2.86 18.13 -8.21
CA SER A 560 -2.01 16.98 -7.87
C SER A 560 -2.08 16.61 -6.39
N ARG A 561 -2.46 17.53 -5.49
CA ARG A 561 -2.67 17.18 -4.07
C ARG A 561 -3.89 16.28 -3.87
N ILE A 562 -4.88 16.31 -4.76
CA ILE A 562 -6.09 15.46 -4.66
C ILE A 562 -5.78 14.03 -5.08
N ILE A 563 -5.12 13.87 -6.23
CA ILE A 563 -4.93 12.58 -6.93
C ILE A 563 -3.52 12.00 -6.72
N GLY A 564 -2.53 12.85 -6.46
CA GLY A 564 -1.09 12.55 -6.48
C GLY A 564 -0.37 13.29 -7.61
N SER A 565 0.94 13.46 -7.47
CA SER A 565 1.79 14.00 -8.54
C SER A 565 2.06 12.93 -9.60
N PRO A 566 2.10 13.26 -10.91
CA PRO A 566 2.48 12.31 -11.95
C PRO A 566 3.93 11.80 -11.82
N PRO A 567 4.27 10.64 -12.42
CA PRO A 567 5.65 10.13 -12.45
C PRO A 567 6.66 11.17 -12.96
N GLY A 568 7.73 11.38 -12.21
CA GLY A 568 8.80 12.32 -12.55
C GLY A 568 8.66 13.74 -11.98
N TYR A 569 7.60 14.03 -11.23
CA TYR A 569 7.43 15.29 -10.50
C TYR A 569 7.76 15.12 -9.00
N VAL A 570 8.16 16.21 -8.34
CA VAL A 570 8.39 16.23 -6.88
C VAL A 570 7.07 15.85 -6.18
N GLY A 571 7.15 14.90 -5.24
CA GLY A 571 5.98 14.35 -4.55
C GLY A 571 5.27 13.23 -5.31
N TYR A 572 5.88 12.61 -6.32
CA TYR A 572 5.33 11.41 -6.98
C TYR A 572 5.11 10.24 -5.99
N ASP A 573 6.01 10.10 -5.01
CA ASP A 573 5.90 9.07 -3.98
C ASP A 573 4.86 9.42 -2.91
N GLU A 574 4.40 10.68 -2.86
CA GLU A 574 3.32 11.11 -1.97
C GLU A 574 1.95 10.75 -2.57
N ALA A 575 1.19 9.93 -1.85
CA ALA A 575 -0.16 9.58 -2.26
C ALA A 575 -1.10 10.80 -2.20
N GLY A 576 -2.05 10.88 -3.14
CA GLY A 576 -3.04 11.95 -3.17
C GLY A 576 -3.84 12.03 -1.87
N GLN A 577 -4.06 13.24 -1.35
CA GLN A 577 -4.71 13.46 -0.06
C GLN A 577 -6.15 12.92 -0.02
N LEU A 578 -6.87 13.00 -1.14
CA LEU A 578 -8.23 12.46 -1.23
C LEU A 578 -8.20 10.97 -1.56
N THR A 579 -7.45 10.58 -2.60
CA THR A 579 -7.40 9.19 -3.07
C THR A 579 -6.90 8.23 -1.99
N GLU A 580 -5.89 8.61 -1.21
CA GLU A 580 -5.37 7.80 -0.11
C GLU A 580 -6.37 7.65 1.04
N LYS A 581 -7.00 8.76 1.46
CA LYS A 581 -7.97 8.74 2.57
C LYS A 581 -9.18 7.88 2.23
N ILE A 582 -9.67 7.96 1.00
CA ILE A 582 -10.79 7.15 0.52
C ILE A 582 -10.40 5.69 0.35
N ARG A 583 -9.18 5.39 -0.13
CA ARG A 583 -8.70 4.02 -0.21
C ARG A 583 -8.63 3.36 1.18
N ARG A 584 -8.22 4.09 2.21
CA ARG A 584 -8.20 3.59 3.60
C ARG A 584 -9.58 3.54 4.24
N LYS A 585 -10.47 4.47 3.89
CA LYS A 585 -11.82 4.61 4.46
C LYS A 585 -12.85 4.89 3.34
N PRO A 586 -13.31 3.85 2.61
CA PRO A 586 -14.25 4.01 1.50
C PRO A 586 -15.66 4.41 1.94
N TYR A 587 -15.98 4.23 3.25
CA TYR A 587 -17.21 4.69 3.88
C TYR A 587 -16.92 6.01 4.61
N SER A 588 -17.16 7.11 3.93
CA SER A 588 -16.82 8.44 4.44
C SER A 588 -17.74 9.51 3.87
N VAL A 589 -17.84 10.63 4.60
CA VAL A 589 -18.43 11.87 4.08
C VAL A 589 -17.28 12.75 3.58
N VAL A 590 -17.31 13.12 2.30
CA VAL A 590 -16.33 14.00 1.68
C VAL A 590 -16.93 15.39 1.54
N LEU A 591 -16.36 16.35 2.26
CA LEU A 591 -16.79 17.74 2.24
C LEU A 591 -15.83 18.59 1.41
N PHE A 592 -16.33 19.14 0.30
CA PHE A 592 -15.69 20.18 -0.49
C PHE A 592 -16.28 21.54 -0.09
N ASP A 593 -15.56 22.27 0.75
CA ASP A 593 -16.03 23.55 1.30
C ASP A 593 -15.70 24.70 0.34
N GLU A 594 -16.65 25.62 0.09
CA GLU A 594 -16.49 26.79 -0.79
C GLU A 594 -16.09 26.45 -2.24
N ILE A 595 -16.85 25.56 -2.88
CA ILE A 595 -16.58 25.02 -4.23
C ILE A 595 -16.39 26.10 -5.30
N GLU A 596 -16.98 27.29 -5.12
CA GLU A 596 -16.78 28.44 -6.02
C GLU A 596 -15.34 28.98 -6.08
N LYS A 597 -14.49 28.63 -5.12
CA LYS A 597 -13.08 29.06 -5.05
C LYS A 597 -12.14 28.12 -5.80
N ALA A 598 -12.53 26.86 -6.02
CA ALA A 598 -11.66 25.88 -6.64
C ALA A 598 -11.34 26.23 -8.11
N HIS A 599 -10.14 25.82 -8.53
CA HIS A 599 -9.74 25.89 -9.93
C HIS A 599 -10.63 24.98 -10.82
N PRO A 600 -10.96 25.36 -12.07
CA PRO A 600 -11.79 24.54 -12.96
C PRO A 600 -11.28 23.12 -13.20
N ASP A 601 -9.97 22.89 -13.12
CA ASP A 601 -9.39 21.54 -13.28
C ASP A 601 -9.75 20.60 -12.13
N VAL A 602 -9.99 21.13 -10.92
CA VAL A 602 -10.52 20.33 -9.80
C VAL A 602 -11.92 19.81 -10.15
N MET A 603 -12.75 20.62 -10.83
CA MET A 603 -14.10 20.21 -11.21
C MET A 603 -14.10 19.06 -12.21
N ASN A 604 -13.10 18.98 -13.10
CA ASN A 604 -12.96 17.87 -14.04
C ASN A 604 -12.74 16.54 -13.30
N VAL A 605 -11.89 16.58 -12.27
CA VAL A 605 -11.58 15.44 -11.42
C VAL A 605 -12.82 14.99 -10.64
N LEU A 606 -13.56 15.95 -10.06
CA LEU A 606 -14.80 15.66 -9.36
C LEU A 606 -15.87 15.09 -10.29
N LEU A 607 -15.95 15.55 -11.54
CA LEU A 607 -16.89 15.02 -12.53
C LEU A 607 -16.66 13.52 -12.76
N GLN A 608 -15.39 13.09 -12.88
CA GLN A 608 -15.05 11.67 -13.02
C GLN A 608 -15.51 10.85 -11.81
N ILE A 609 -15.30 11.38 -10.59
CA ILE A 609 -15.72 10.72 -9.36
C ILE A 609 -17.25 10.60 -9.29
N LEU A 610 -17.99 11.65 -9.68
CA LEU A 610 -19.46 11.66 -9.69
C LEU A 610 -20.05 10.73 -10.77
N ASP A 611 -19.33 10.51 -11.87
CA ASP A 611 -19.77 9.71 -13.00
C ASP A 611 -19.56 8.22 -12.80
N ASP A 612 -18.30 7.84 -12.60
CA ASP A 612 -17.88 6.44 -12.60
C ASP A 612 -17.82 5.86 -11.19
N GLY A 613 -17.96 6.71 -10.16
CA GLY A 613 -17.75 6.33 -8.76
C GLY A 613 -16.32 5.85 -8.49
N ARG A 614 -15.39 6.08 -9.42
CA ARG A 614 -14.01 5.62 -9.35
C ARG A 614 -13.08 6.65 -9.96
N ILE A 615 -11.87 6.72 -9.42
CA ILE A 615 -10.80 7.53 -9.99
C ILE A 615 -9.50 6.75 -9.93
N THR A 616 -8.66 6.92 -10.94
CA THR A 616 -7.30 6.39 -10.93
C THR A 616 -6.35 7.45 -10.37
N ASP A 617 -5.60 7.08 -9.34
CA ASP A 617 -4.59 7.95 -8.76
C ASP A 617 -3.38 8.13 -9.70
N ALA A 618 -2.45 9.02 -9.34
CA ALA A 618 -1.30 9.29 -10.19
C ALA A 618 -0.30 8.11 -10.29
N GLN A 619 -0.44 7.11 -9.41
CA GLN A 619 0.34 5.87 -9.40
C GLN A 619 -0.36 4.73 -10.17
N GLY A 620 -1.55 4.99 -10.74
CA GLY A 620 -2.31 4.01 -11.52
C GLY A 620 -3.24 3.12 -10.67
N ARG A 621 -3.40 3.41 -9.38
CA ARG A 621 -4.29 2.66 -8.48
C ARG A 621 -5.72 3.18 -8.61
N THR A 622 -6.69 2.28 -8.70
CA THR A 622 -8.10 2.66 -8.77
C THR A 622 -8.68 2.80 -7.37
N VAL A 623 -9.32 3.94 -7.08
CA VAL A 623 -9.97 4.25 -5.80
C VAL A 623 -11.48 4.29 -6.00
N ASN A 624 -12.22 3.58 -5.15
CA ASN A 624 -13.68 3.47 -5.22
C ASN A 624 -14.37 4.47 -4.27
N PHE A 625 -15.30 5.25 -4.82
CA PHE A 625 -16.12 6.26 -4.14
C PHE A 625 -17.60 5.84 -4.00
N GLU A 626 -17.99 4.66 -4.47
CA GLU A 626 -19.39 4.19 -4.47
C GLU A 626 -20.07 4.31 -3.09
N ASN A 627 -19.34 4.02 -2.00
CA ASN A 627 -19.85 4.06 -0.63
C ASN A 627 -19.66 5.40 0.08
N THR A 628 -19.26 6.44 -0.65
CA THR A 628 -19.00 7.77 -0.11
C THR A 628 -20.19 8.70 -0.28
N VAL A 629 -20.34 9.65 0.64
CA VAL A 629 -21.29 10.76 0.52
C VAL A 629 -20.52 12.03 0.22
N ILE A 630 -20.68 12.56 -0.98
CA ILE A 630 -19.98 13.77 -1.44
C ILE A 630 -20.87 14.98 -1.21
N ILE A 631 -20.37 15.96 -0.45
CA ILE A 631 -21.06 17.20 -0.16
C ILE A 631 -20.19 18.38 -0.57
N MET A 632 -20.74 19.26 -1.39
CA MET A 632 -20.11 20.51 -1.79
C MET A 632 -20.87 21.68 -1.18
N THR A 633 -20.20 22.61 -0.51
CA THR A 633 -20.85 23.83 -0.01
C THR A 633 -20.54 25.00 -0.93
N THR A 634 -21.51 25.90 -1.09
CA THR A 634 -21.29 27.18 -1.75
C THR A 634 -22.05 28.29 -1.07
N ASN A 635 -21.45 29.49 -1.06
CA ASN A 635 -22.15 30.71 -0.63
C ASN A 635 -22.83 31.42 -1.82
N ALA A 636 -22.77 30.85 -3.03
CA ALA A 636 -23.39 31.43 -4.21
C ALA A 636 -24.91 31.68 -4.02
N GLY A 637 -25.36 32.87 -4.39
CA GLY A 637 -26.78 33.24 -4.32
C GLY A 637 -27.24 33.90 -3.01
N SER A 638 -26.35 34.09 -2.02
CA SER A 638 -26.69 34.77 -0.75
C SER A 638 -26.76 36.30 -0.83
N ASP A 639 -26.01 36.93 -1.75
CA ASP A 639 -25.74 38.37 -1.70
C ASP A 639 -26.62 39.25 -2.60
N ARG A 640 -27.34 38.66 -3.57
CA ARG A 640 -28.16 39.45 -4.51
C ARG A 640 -29.59 39.65 -3.98
N ARG A 641 -29.82 40.79 -3.32
CA ARG A 641 -31.16 41.30 -2.94
C ARG A 641 -31.93 42.00 -4.07
N ASP A 642 -31.50 41.90 -5.33
CA ASP A 642 -32.19 42.54 -6.45
C ASP A 642 -32.98 41.54 -7.29
N GLY A 643 -34.28 41.46 -7.02
CA GLY A 643 -35.23 40.74 -7.88
C GLY A 643 -36.65 40.89 -7.35
N LYS A 644 -37.42 41.78 -7.99
CA LYS A 644 -38.85 42.04 -7.73
C LYS A 644 -39.64 40.74 -7.54
N VAL A 645 -40.46 40.73 -6.49
CA VAL A 645 -41.50 39.71 -6.21
C VAL A 645 -42.44 39.64 -7.40
N GLY A 646 -42.35 38.56 -8.18
CA GLY A 646 -43.34 38.17 -9.18
C GLY A 646 -44.46 37.38 -8.52
N PHE A 647 -45.70 37.71 -8.86
CA PHE A 647 -46.90 37.05 -8.32
C PHE A 647 -46.95 35.56 -8.73
N GLY A 648 -46.91 34.64 -7.76
CA GLY A 648 -47.43 33.27 -7.93
C GLY A 648 -46.59 32.09 -7.44
N GLY A 649 -45.31 32.26 -7.08
CA GLY A 649 -44.45 31.17 -6.60
C GLY A 649 -44.34 31.11 -5.07
N SER A 650 -44.17 29.90 -4.50
CA SER A 650 -43.82 29.76 -3.08
C SER A 650 -42.41 30.34 -2.82
N VAL A 651 -42.14 30.82 -1.61
CA VAL A 651 -40.84 31.44 -1.25
C VAL A 651 -39.67 30.46 -1.44
N SER A 652 -39.91 29.17 -1.25
CA SER A 652 -38.95 28.08 -1.47
C SER A 652 -38.63 27.86 -2.95
N ASP A 653 -39.62 27.92 -3.84
CA ASP A 653 -39.42 27.72 -5.29
C ASP A 653 -38.59 28.86 -5.90
N LEU A 654 -38.87 30.10 -5.48
CA LEU A 654 -38.10 31.28 -5.84
C LEU A 654 -36.63 31.21 -5.34
N GLY A 655 -36.41 30.60 -4.18
CA GLY A 655 -35.08 30.35 -3.62
C GLY A 655 -34.27 29.36 -4.45
N LYS A 656 -34.89 28.25 -4.86
CA LYS A 656 -34.27 27.22 -5.71
C LYS A 656 -33.91 27.75 -7.09
N ASP A 657 -34.79 28.50 -7.74
CA ASP A 657 -34.50 29.10 -9.05
C ASP A 657 -33.34 30.10 -8.99
N ARG A 658 -33.27 30.90 -7.92
CA ARG A 658 -32.15 31.82 -7.68
C ARG A 658 -30.85 31.06 -7.43
N ALA A 659 -30.88 30.02 -6.61
CA ALA A 659 -29.74 29.16 -6.34
C ALA A 659 -29.22 28.51 -7.63
N MET A 660 -30.11 27.94 -8.45
CA MET A 660 -29.77 27.35 -9.75
C MET A 660 -29.14 28.35 -10.71
N LYS A 661 -29.65 29.58 -10.75
CA LYS A 661 -29.05 30.64 -11.57
C LYS A 661 -27.64 30.99 -11.08
N ALA A 662 -27.45 31.13 -9.78
CA ALA A 662 -26.13 31.42 -9.20
C ALA A 662 -25.12 30.28 -9.40
N LEU A 663 -25.56 29.01 -9.33
CA LEU A 663 -24.72 27.85 -9.61
C LEU A 663 -24.27 27.82 -11.08
N LYS A 664 -25.16 28.15 -12.02
CA LYS A 664 -24.84 28.20 -13.47
C LYS A 664 -23.81 29.27 -13.84
N ASP A 665 -23.60 30.29 -12.99
CA ASP A 665 -22.62 31.34 -13.24
C ASP A 665 -21.17 30.81 -13.12
N PHE A 666 -20.93 29.73 -12.35
CA PHE A 666 -19.57 29.19 -12.15
C PHE A 666 -19.45 27.66 -12.38
N LEU A 667 -20.54 26.90 -12.30
CA LEU A 667 -20.57 25.47 -12.62
C LEU A 667 -21.11 25.24 -14.03
N ARG A 668 -20.43 24.37 -14.78
CA ARG A 668 -20.90 23.92 -16.09
C ARG A 668 -22.17 23.08 -15.94
N PRO A 669 -23.12 23.13 -16.90
CA PRO A 669 -24.33 22.32 -16.87
C PRO A 669 -24.06 20.82 -16.72
N GLU A 670 -22.97 20.34 -17.33
CA GLU A 670 -22.52 18.95 -17.22
C GLU A 670 -22.32 18.54 -15.76
N PHE A 671 -21.70 19.39 -14.94
CA PHE A 671 -21.45 19.10 -13.53
C PHE A 671 -22.74 19.07 -12.72
N ILE A 672 -23.62 20.05 -12.93
CA ILE A 672 -24.93 20.17 -12.27
C ILE A 672 -25.78 18.90 -12.52
N ASN A 673 -25.75 18.37 -13.74
CA ASN A 673 -26.54 17.19 -14.11
C ASN A 673 -26.02 15.87 -13.50
N ARG A 674 -24.82 15.85 -12.91
CA ARG A 674 -24.26 14.64 -12.26
C ARG A 674 -24.55 14.56 -10.78
N ILE A 675 -24.91 15.68 -10.18
CA ILE A 675 -25.28 15.79 -8.77
C ILE A 675 -26.66 15.20 -8.55
N ASP A 676 -26.85 14.47 -7.46
CA ASP A 676 -28.14 13.85 -7.14
C ASP A 676 -29.16 14.89 -6.68
N GLU A 677 -28.80 15.76 -5.74
CA GLU A 677 -29.70 16.76 -5.19
C GLU A 677 -28.99 18.09 -4.89
N ILE A 678 -29.69 19.20 -5.13
CA ILE A 678 -29.25 20.55 -4.76
C ILE A 678 -30.11 21.02 -3.58
N VAL A 679 -29.45 21.18 -2.44
CA VAL A 679 -30.09 21.45 -1.16
C VAL A 679 -29.93 22.93 -0.81
N CYS A 680 -31.06 23.64 -0.77
CA CYS A 680 -31.11 25.06 -0.43
C CYS A 680 -31.35 25.23 1.07
N PHE A 681 -30.51 26.02 1.73
CA PHE A 681 -30.63 26.36 3.15
C PHE A 681 -31.33 27.70 3.31
N ASN A 682 -32.31 27.73 4.22
CA ASN A 682 -33.09 28.91 4.53
C ASN A 682 -32.34 29.85 5.47
N SER A 683 -32.66 31.14 5.39
CA SER A 683 -32.25 32.11 6.40
C SER A 683 -32.86 31.76 7.76
N LEU A 684 -32.07 31.91 8.83
CA LEU A 684 -32.50 31.59 10.19
C LEU A 684 -33.41 32.68 10.75
N SER A 685 -34.58 32.31 11.26
CA SER A 685 -35.50 33.19 11.99
C SER A 685 -35.04 33.39 13.45
N GLU A 686 -35.58 34.39 14.14
CA GLU A 686 -35.30 34.59 15.58
C GLU A 686 -35.70 33.36 16.43
N GLU A 687 -36.79 32.67 16.05
CA GLU A 687 -37.19 31.41 16.70
C GLU A 687 -36.15 30.31 16.50
N ASN A 688 -35.56 30.21 15.31
CA ASN A 688 -34.47 29.26 15.05
C ASN A 688 -33.26 29.58 15.94
N PHE A 689 -32.93 30.86 16.14
CA PHE A 689 -31.85 31.27 17.06
C PHE A 689 -32.10 30.85 18.50
N ARG A 690 -33.36 30.86 18.98
CA ARG A 690 -33.70 30.34 20.32
C ARG A 690 -33.43 28.83 20.42
N GLY A 691 -33.86 28.07 19.41
CA GLY A 691 -33.59 26.63 19.34
C GLY A 691 -32.09 26.33 19.33
N ILE A 692 -31.32 27.06 18.51
CA ILE A 692 -29.86 26.89 18.42
C ILE A 692 -29.18 27.28 19.74
N ALA A 693 -29.59 28.38 20.39
CA ALA A 693 -29.02 28.80 21.67
C ALA A 693 -29.23 27.73 22.75
N LYS A 694 -30.42 27.13 22.80
CA LYS A 694 -30.71 26.03 23.72
C LYS A 694 -29.79 24.83 23.47
N LEU A 695 -29.63 24.40 22.22
CA LEU A 695 -28.74 23.29 21.86
C LEU A 695 -27.29 23.55 22.29
N MET A 696 -26.78 24.76 22.03
CA MET A 696 -25.40 25.11 22.40
C MET A 696 -25.19 25.17 23.93
N LEU A 697 -26.20 25.60 24.68
CA LEU A 697 -26.17 25.56 26.14
C LEU A 697 -26.27 24.13 26.69
N GLU A 698 -26.99 23.23 26.02
CA GLU A 698 -27.02 21.80 26.34
C GLU A 698 -25.67 21.12 26.06
N GLU A 699 -25.00 21.45 24.94
CA GLU A 699 -23.62 21.02 24.65
C GLU A 699 -22.66 21.47 25.76
N LEU A 700 -22.74 22.75 26.17
CA LEU A 700 -21.94 23.29 27.26
C LEU A 700 -22.24 22.58 28.59
N ARG A 701 -23.52 22.30 28.88
CA ARG A 701 -23.93 21.57 30.08
C ARG A 701 -23.38 20.14 30.10
N ALA A 702 -23.38 19.43 28.97
CA ALA A 702 -22.79 18.10 28.86
C ALA A 702 -21.28 18.14 29.14
N ALA A 703 -20.55 19.06 28.51
CA ALA A 703 -19.11 19.24 28.72
C ALA A 703 -18.74 19.59 30.18
N MET A 704 -19.59 20.35 30.87
CA MET A 704 -19.41 20.65 32.29
C MET A 704 -19.72 19.46 33.19
N THR A 705 -20.70 18.63 32.81
CA THR A 705 -21.06 17.42 33.55
C THR A 705 -19.92 16.39 33.53
N GLU A 706 -19.21 16.25 32.41
CA GLU A 706 -17.99 15.41 32.35
C GLU A 706 -16.90 15.86 33.33
N LYS A 707 -16.83 17.17 33.60
CA LYS A 707 -15.94 17.76 34.61
C LYS A 707 -16.50 17.72 36.03
N SER A 708 -17.59 16.98 36.26
CA SER A 708 -18.31 16.89 37.54
C SER A 708 -18.86 18.22 38.06
N VAL A 709 -19.16 19.18 37.18
CA VAL A 709 -19.76 20.48 37.52
C VAL A 709 -21.17 20.54 36.95
N ALA A 710 -22.17 20.69 37.82
CA ALA A 710 -23.56 20.84 37.37
C ALA A 710 -23.79 22.26 36.83
N LEU A 711 -24.23 22.39 35.58
CA LEU A 711 -24.62 23.67 34.98
C LEU A 711 -26.15 23.82 34.94
N THR A 712 -26.66 24.93 35.49
CA THR A 712 -28.08 25.30 35.43
C THR A 712 -28.23 26.73 34.93
N TYR A 713 -29.20 26.98 34.06
CA TYR A 713 -29.49 28.30 33.49
C TYR A 713 -31.01 28.55 33.44
N ASP A 714 -31.42 29.82 33.35
CA ASP A 714 -32.81 30.24 33.19
C ASP A 714 -33.21 30.39 31.72
N ASP A 715 -34.51 30.24 31.41
CA ASP A 715 -35.01 30.40 30.03
C ASP A 715 -34.81 31.83 29.50
N ALA A 716 -34.71 32.83 30.40
CA ALA A 716 -34.39 34.20 30.06
C ALA A 716 -33.02 34.35 29.37
N LEU A 717 -32.06 33.48 29.69
CA LEU A 717 -30.75 33.45 29.04
C LEU A 717 -30.87 33.11 27.55
N ILE A 718 -31.75 32.17 27.20
CA ILE A 718 -31.99 31.76 25.81
C ILE A 718 -32.55 32.95 25.01
N GLU A 719 -33.52 33.67 25.57
CA GLU A 719 -34.08 34.86 24.91
C GLU A 719 -33.04 35.97 24.74
N TYR A 720 -32.24 36.22 25.79
CA TYR A 720 -31.17 37.22 25.75
C TYR A 720 -30.14 36.90 24.65
N LEU A 721 -29.66 35.66 24.61
CA LEU A 721 -28.70 35.21 23.61
C LEU A 721 -29.27 35.28 22.19
N ALA A 722 -30.53 34.86 21.99
CA ALA A 722 -31.18 34.89 20.68
C ALA A 722 -31.34 36.33 20.17
N LYS A 723 -31.86 37.25 21.00
CA LYS A 723 -32.05 38.66 20.61
C LYS A 723 -30.74 39.37 20.31
N LYS A 724 -29.72 39.17 21.15
CA LYS A 724 -28.44 39.88 21.02
C LYS A 724 -27.56 39.36 19.88
N SER A 725 -27.68 38.07 19.55
CA SER A 725 -26.88 37.43 18.50
C SER A 725 -27.55 37.43 17.12
N TYR A 726 -28.84 37.77 17.02
CA TYR A 726 -29.60 37.71 15.78
C TYR A 726 -28.94 38.57 14.68
N SER A 727 -28.52 37.90 13.61
CA SER A 727 -27.89 38.54 12.46
C SER A 727 -28.27 37.80 11.19
N LEU A 728 -28.92 38.53 10.27
CA LEU A 728 -29.27 38.01 8.94
C LEU A 728 -28.05 37.77 8.04
N THR A 729 -26.92 38.44 8.30
CA THR A 729 -25.71 38.37 7.45
C THR A 729 -24.75 37.28 7.88
N TYR A 730 -24.58 37.07 9.19
CA TYR A 730 -23.57 36.14 9.73
C TYR A 730 -24.18 34.82 10.27
N GLY A 731 -25.51 34.70 10.26
CA GLY A 731 -26.22 33.53 10.78
C GLY A 731 -25.87 33.26 12.26
N ALA A 732 -25.90 31.99 12.65
CA ALA A 732 -25.66 31.56 14.03
C ALA A 732 -24.18 31.63 14.46
N ARG A 733 -23.24 32.02 13.59
CA ARG A 733 -21.80 32.13 13.95
C ARG A 733 -21.57 33.15 15.07
N ASN A 734 -22.34 34.24 15.09
CA ASN A 734 -22.25 35.26 16.13
C ASN A 734 -22.74 34.76 17.51
N LEU A 735 -23.69 33.83 17.53
CA LEU A 735 -24.20 33.23 18.76
C LEU A 735 -23.13 32.42 19.48
N ARG A 736 -22.34 31.61 18.75
CA ARG A 736 -21.22 30.85 19.34
C ARG A 736 -20.18 31.78 19.98
N ARG A 737 -19.82 32.86 19.29
CA ARG A 737 -18.89 33.87 19.82
C ARG A 737 -19.45 34.59 21.05
N LEU A 738 -20.74 34.87 21.06
CA LEU A 738 -21.41 35.51 22.20
C LEU A 738 -21.40 34.60 23.43
N ILE A 739 -21.74 33.32 23.27
CA ILE A 739 -21.69 32.33 24.36
C ILE A 739 -20.26 32.19 24.88
N GLN A 740 -19.27 32.07 24.00
CA GLN A 740 -17.87 31.99 24.41
C GLN A 740 -17.46 33.21 25.24
N LYS A 741 -17.76 34.42 24.76
CA LYS A 741 -17.31 35.68 25.38
C LYS A 741 -18.05 36.03 26.67
N GLU A 742 -19.37 35.85 26.72
CA GLU A 742 -20.19 36.30 27.86
C GLU A 742 -20.49 35.20 28.86
N ILE A 743 -20.40 33.93 28.46
CA ILE A 743 -20.70 32.78 29.32
C ILE A 743 -19.42 32.02 29.62
N GLU A 744 -18.73 31.45 28.63
CA GLU A 744 -17.58 30.57 28.87
C GLU A 744 -16.40 31.30 29.53
N ASP A 745 -16.03 32.50 29.05
CA ASP A 745 -14.92 33.29 29.60
C ASP A 745 -15.20 33.70 31.06
N ALA A 746 -16.43 34.07 31.37
CA ALA A 746 -16.83 34.45 32.73
C ALA A 746 -16.95 33.23 33.65
N MET A 747 -17.44 32.09 33.14
CA MET A 747 -17.39 30.81 33.87
C MET A 747 -15.96 30.36 34.15
N ALA A 748 -15.06 30.48 33.18
CA ALA A 748 -13.66 30.13 33.34
C ALA A 748 -12.99 30.97 34.43
N THR A 749 -13.29 32.27 34.46
CA THR A 749 -12.78 33.20 35.48
C THR A 749 -13.27 32.79 36.88
N GLU A 750 -14.57 32.55 37.07
CA GLU A 750 -15.11 32.11 38.37
C GLU A 750 -14.57 30.74 38.83
N ILE A 751 -14.33 29.80 37.91
CA ILE A 751 -13.74 28.49 38.24
C ILE A 751 -12.27 28.65 38.67
N VAL A 752 -11.50 29.49 37.97
CA VAL A 752 -10.08 29.72 38.27
C VAL A 752 -9.92 30.49 39.58
N ASP A 753 -10.70 31.55 39.80
CA ASP A 753 -10.63 32.37 41.01
C ASP A 753 -11.02 31.58 42.27
N ARG A 754 -11.88 30.56 42.11
CA ARG A 754 -12.31 29.67 43.20
C ARG A 754 -11.63 28.30 43.19
N PHE A 755 -10.50 28.14 42.50
CA PHE A 755 -9.81 26.85 42.32
C PHE A 755 -9.53 26.07 43.63
N GLN A 756 -9.42 26.76 44.78
CA GLN A 756 -9.24 26.12 46.09
C GLN A 756 -10.52 25.49 46.66
N GLY A 757 -11.70 25.96 46.24
CA GLY A 757 -12.99 25.34 46.51
C GLY A 757 -13.38 24.44 45.34
N ARG A 758 -13.76 23.17 45.59
CA ARG A 758 -14.31 22.31 44.53
C ARG A 758 -15.65 22.89 44.08
N VAL A 759 -15.63 23.68 42.99
CA VAL A 759 -16.85 24.18 42.37
C VAL A 759 -17.68 22.98 41.92
N SER A 760 -18.85 22.83 42.52
CA SER A 760 -19.74 21.69 42.29
C SER A 760 -20.88 22.05 41.36
N ARG A 761 -21.27 23.33 41.35
CA ARG A 761 -22.38 23.82 40.54
C ARG A 761 -22.13 25.24 40.04
N ILE A 762 -22.54 25.50 38.81
CA ILE A 762 -22.58 26.85 38.23
C ILE A 762 -24.02 27.16 37.87
N VAL A 763 -24.48 28.31 38.34
CA VAL A 763 -25.81 28.85 38.05
C VAL A 763 -25.67 30.10 37.20
N ILE A 764 -26.32 30.13 36.05
CA ILE A 764 -26.41 31.31 35.19
C ILE A 764 -27.82 31.88 35.32
N THR A 765 -27.92 33.15 35.69
CA THR A 765 -29.19 33.87 35.79
C THR A 765 -29.09 35.17 35.00
N THR A 766 -30.19 35.60 34.38
CA THR A 766 -30.20 36.85 33.62
C THR A 766 -30.75 37.99 34.50
N GLU A 767 -29.90 38.93 34.91
CA GLU A 767 -30.26 40.14 35.69
C GLU A 767 -29.95 41.40 34.83
N ASP A 768 -30.89 42.35 34.73
CA ASP A 768 -30.72 43.62 33.98
C ASP A 768 -30.20 43.47 32.53
N ASP A 769 -30.75 42.51 31.77
CA ASP A 769 -30.29 42.16 30.41
C ASP A 769 -28.80 41.80 30.34
N LYS A 770 -28.24 41.20 31.40
CA LYS A 770 -26.89 40.64 31.41
C LYS A 770 -26.85 39.26 32.09
N PRO A 771 -26.06 38.32 31.55
CA PRO A 771 -25.85 37.03 32.20
C PRO A 771 -24.97 37.24 33.44
N LYS A 772 -25.44 36.74 34.58
CA LYS A 772 -24.71 36.70 35.83
C LYS A 772 -24.42 35.25 36.18
N ILE A 773 -23.15 34.95 36.40
CA ILE A 773 -22.65 33.60 36.63
C ILE A 773 -22.25 33.48 38.09
N THR A 774 -22.79 32.46 38.76
CA THR A 774 -22.51 32.18 40.17
C THR A 774 -21.95 30.76 40.30
N ALA A 775 -20.69 30.64 40.73
CA ALA A 775 -20.09 29.37 41.12
C ALA A 775 -20.42 29.03 42.59
N ILE A 776 -20.76 27.76 42.84
CA ILE A 776 -21.16 27.22 44.16
C ILE A 776 -20.28 26.03 44.55
#